data_AF-G1PKW9-F1
#
_entry.id   AF-G1PKW9-F1
#
_cell.length_a   1.000
_cell.length_b   1.000
_cell.length_c   1.000
_cell.angle_alpha   90.00
_cell.angle_beta   90.00
_cell.angle_gamma   90.00
#
_symmetry.space_group_name_H-M   'P 1'
#
loop_
_entity.id
_entity.type
_entity.pdbx_description
1 polymer ?
#
loop_
_entity_poly.entity_id
_entity_poly.type
_entity_poly.pdbx_seq_one_letter_code
_entity_poly.pdbx_strand_id
1 'polypeptide(L)'
;YNSLQSHMNRVFTSARVCYPNMNDSCWFLDPDLMHVLSVTRNYGLLLYVWEGWHNAVGIPLKPLFQEFTALSNEAFKRDGFADTGDYWRSWYESPTLVEDLENLFHQIEPLYLNLHAYVRRKLHQRYGDRYINLRGPIPAHLLGDMWAQSWDNIYNMVVPFPDKPTLDVTETMVKQGWNATHMFRVAEEFFTSLGLLPMPPEFWAESMLENPNDGREMVCHASAWDFYNRKDFRIKQCTRVAMEQLSTVHHEMGHIQYYLQYKDQPVSLRQGANPGFHEAIGDVLALSVSTPVHLHKIGLLDQVSLPTESDINYLLKMALEKIAFLPFGYLVDQWRWAVFSGCTPPSRYNSDWWYLRVKYQGICAPVIRNETHFDAGSKYHIPHMTPYIRYFVSFILQFQFHQALCKEAGHQGPLHQCDIYQSTKAGDTLRKVMQVGSSRPWQEVLKEAIGTDALDAQPLLNYFQPVSQWLQEQNQRNGEVLGWPEFQWQPPLPNNYPDNVVLVTDEVTARDFLEAYDKKSLVVWNEYAEANWNYNTNISKETSMILMEKNTQMANHTVEFGTRARHFDITYFQNTTLKRMMYKIQDLERAALPTSELEEYNQILLTMETTYSVASVCLPNGTCLQLEPNLTNLMATSRKYEELLWAWKSWRDKVGRSILPFFPKYVELSNKAARLNGYADTGDSWRSMYEMPTLEQDLERLFQELQPLYLNLHAYVRRALHRHYGPQHINLEGPIPAHLLGNMWAQTWSNIYDLVVPFPSAPKMDATEAMIKQGWTPRRMFEEANNFFISLGLLPVPPDFWNKSMLEKPTDGREVVCHASAWDFFNGNDFRIKQCTTVSMEDLVVAHHEMGHIQYFMQYKHLPVTFREGANPGFHEAIGDVLALSVSTPKHLHSINLMNSDGGSYEQDINFLMKTALDKVAFIPFSYLIDQWRWRVFDGGITKENYNQEWWSLRLKYQGLCPPVTRSQGDFDPGAKFHIPSSVPYIRYFVGFIIQFQFHEALCQAAGHKGPLHQCDIYQSKEAGKRLADAMKLGYSKPWPEAMKLITGQPNMSASAIMNYFKPLLDWLLIENGRHAEQLGWPQYNWTPDSARTEGSYLGNGRVNFLGLNLEEQQARVGQWVLLFLGIALLVATLGLTQRLFSIRNHTVHRPHRGPQFGSEVELRHS
;
A
#
# COMPACT_ATOMS: atom_id res chain seq x y z
N TYR A 1 -26.86 -34.33 38.45
CA TYR A 1 -25.53 -34.59 37.86
C TYR A 1 -25.59 -34.77 36.34
N ASN A 2 -25.98 -35.92 35.79
CA ASN A 2 -25.96 -36.19 34.34
C ASN A 2 -26.71 -35.17 33.47
N SER A 3 -27.85 -34.65 33.94
CA SER A 3 -28.59 -33.59 33.21
C SER A 3 -27.80 -32.28 33.09
N LEU A 4 -27.04 -31.90 34.13
CA LEU A 4 -26.20 -30.69 34.09
C LEU A 4 -25.02 -30.88 33.13
N GLN A 5 -24.36 -32.05 33.19
CA GLN A 5 -23.28 -32.37 32.26
C GLN A 5 -23.76 -32.36 30.81
N SER A 6 -24.92 -32.98 30.53
CA SER A 6 -25.54 -32.93 29.20
C SER A 6 -25.89 -31.51 28.79
N HIS A 7 -26.39 -30.68 29.70
CA HIS A 7 -26.67 -29.27 29.41
C HIS A 7 -25.40 -28.49 29.08
N MET A 8 -24.34 -28.64 29.86
CA MET A 8 -23.06 -27.98 29.60
C MET A 8 -22.46 -28.42 28.25
N ASN A 9 -22.50 -29.72 27.93
CA ASN A 9 -22.06 -30.25 26.64
C ASN A 9 -22.88 -29.67 25.48
N ARG A 10 -24.20 -29.49 25.66
CA ARG A 10 -25.07 -28.87 24.64
C ARG A 10 -24.74 -27.39 24.44
N VAL A 11 -24.50 -26.63 25.51
CA VAL A 11 -24.06 -25.23 25.42
C VAL A 11 -22.77 -25.14 24.61
N PHE A 12 -21.79 -25.98 24.91
CA PHE A 12 -20.51 -26.01 24.21
C PHE A 12 -20.67 -26.34 22.72
N THR A 13 -21.43 -27.38 22.39
CA THR A 13 -21.56 -27.89 21.00
C THR A 13 -22.46 -27.04 20.10
N SER A 14 -23.38 -26.26 20.66
CA SER A 14 -24.32 -25.42 19.89
C SER A 14 -23.92 -23.95 19.77
N ALA A 15 -22.87 -23.52 20.49
CA ALA A 15 -22.39 -22.15 20.45
C ALA A 15 -21.85 -21.76 19.06
N ARG A 16 -22.03 -20.49 18.70
CA ARG A 16 -21.61 -19.92 17.42
C ARG A 16 -21.07 -18.50 17.63
N VAL A 17 -20.16 -18.08 16.77
CA VAL A 17 -19.64 -16.71 16.72
C VAL A 17 -20.05 -16.09 15.39
N CYS A 18 -20.81 -15.00 15.43
CA CYS A 18 -21.34 -14.34 14.22
C CYS A 18 -20.46 -13.18 13.79
N TYR A 19 -20.43 -12.84 12.50
CA TYR A 19 -19.63 -11.73 11.97
C TYR A 19 -20.18 -10.35 12.43
N PRO A 20 -19.33 -9.32 12.66
CA PRO A 20 -19.81 -7.97 12.90
C PRO A 20 -20.63 -7.46 11.70
N ASN A 21 -21.83 -6.94 11.94
CA ASN A 21 -22.70 -6.33 10.92
C ASN A 21 -23.24 -7.27 9.82
N MET A 22 -23.12 -8.59 9.97
CA MET A 22 -23.78 -9.59 9.11
C MET A 22 -24.38 -10.72 9.95
N ASN A 23 -25.69 -10.62 10.25
CA ASN A 23 -26.39 -11.60 11.09
C ASN A 23 -26.49 -13.01 10.47
N ASP A 24 -26.29 -13.14 9.16
CA ASP A 24 -26.48 -14.41 8.44
C ASP A 24 -25.22 -15.29 8.38
N SER A 25 -24.07 -14.81 8.90
CA SER A 25 -22.78 -15.50 8.81
C SER A 25 -22.24 -15.83 10.21
N CYS A 26 -22.61 -16.99 10.76
CA CYS A 26 -22.11 -17.48 12.04
C CYS A 26 -21.25 -18.73 11.88
N TRP A 27 -20.19 -18.81 12.67
CA TRP A 27 -19.15 -19.83 12.63
C TRP A 27 -19.23 -20.77 13.83
N PHE A 28 -19.05 -22.07 13.57
CA PHE A 28 -18.86 -23.09 14.59
C PHE A 28 -17.39 -23.20 14.98
N LEU A 29 -17.10 -23.77 16.16
CA LEU A 29 -15.71 -24.00 16.58
C LEU A 29 -14.90 -24.79 15.54
N ASP A 30 -15.44 -25.92 15.08
CA ASP A 30 -14.84 -26.79 14.07
C ASP A 30 -15.87 -27.01 12.94
N PRO A 31 -15.53 -26.72 11.67
CA PRO A 31 -14.20 -26.33 11.18
C PRO A 31 -13.91 -24.84 11.20
N ASP A 32 -14.91 -23.96 11.33
CA ASP A 32 -14.78 -22.56 10.93
C ASP A 32 -13.75 -21.77 11.75
N LEU A 33 -13.94 -21.65 13.08
CA LEU A 33 -13.07 -20.83 13.93
C LEU A 33 -11.67 -21.40 14.03
N MET A 34 -11.54 -22.72 14.15
CA MET A 34 -10.25 -23.41 14.16
C MET A 34 -9.51 -23.22 12.83
N HIS A 35 -10.21 -23.27 11.70
CA HIS A 35 -9.61 -22.97 10.39
C HIS A 35 -9.10 -21.53 10.35
N VAL A 36 -9.91 -20.56 10.77
CA VAL A 36 -9.49 -19.15 10.83
C VAL A 36 -8.21 -19.00 11.65
N LEU A 37 -8.17 -19.51 12.88
CA LEU A 37 -6.99 -19.45 13.74
C LEU A 37 -5.76 -20.13 13.12
N SER A 38 -5.95 -21.24 12.40
CA SER A 38 -4.84 -21.98 11.77
C SER A 38 -4.20 -21.22 10.59
N VAL A 39 -5.01 -20.54 9.75
CA VAL A 39 -4.53 -19.95 8.49
C VAL A 39 -4.33 -18.44 8.52
N THR A 40 -5.16 -17.71 9.28
CA THR A 40 -5.11 -16.24 9.27
C THR A 40 -4.04 -15.70 10.20
N ARG A 41 -3.52 -14.51 9.87
CA ARG A 41 -2.57 -13.74 10.69
C ARG A 41 -3.05 -12.31 10.91
N ASN A 42 -4.35 -12.04 10.71
CA ASN A 42 -4.93 -10.74 11.02
C ASN A 42 -5.18 -10.64 12.54
N TYR A 43 -4.46 -9.75 13.22
CA TYR A 43 -4.56 -9.57 14.67
C TYR A 43 -6.01 -9.33 15.13
N GLY A 44 -6.74 -8.42 14.46
CA GLY A 44 -8.11 -8.05 14.82
C GLY A 44 -9.11 -9.18 14.63
N LEU A 45 -9.00 -9.93 13.52
CA LEU A 45 -9.85 -11.09 13.27
C LEU A 45 -9.55 -12.24 14.25
N LEU A 46 -8.27 -12.54 14.50
CA LEU A 46 -7.86 -13.54 15.49
C LEU A 46 -8.41 -13.19 16.88
N LEU A 47 -8.32 -11.92 17.27
CA LEU A 47 -8.82 -11.42 18.55
C LEU A 47 -10.35 -11.59 18.63
N TYR A 48 -11.06 -11.21 17.57
CA TYR A 48 -12.51 -11.30 17.49
C TYR A 48 -13.02 -12.73 17.64
N VAL A 49 -12.42 -13.66 16.90
CA VAL A 49 -12.75 -15.08 16.93
C VAL A 49 -12.50 -15.67 18.32
N TRP A 50 -11.34 -15.34 18.91
CA TRP A 50 -10.98 -15.80 20.24
C TRP A 50 -11.96 -15.28 21.31
N GLU A 51 -12.21 -13.97 21.33
CA GLU A 51 -13.10 -13.34 22.30
C GLU A 51 -14.55 -13.85 22.14
N GLY A 52 -15.04 -13.91 20.90
CA GLY A 52 -16.38 -14.38 20.57
C GLY A 52 -16.64 -15.79 21.08
N TRP A 53 -15.72 -16.73 20.86
CA TRP A 53 -15.88 -18.11 21.33
C TRP A 53 -15.92 -18.21 22.86
N HIS A 54 -14.96 -17.56 23.52
CA HIS A 54 -14.88 -17.61 24.98
C HIS A 54 -16.10 -16.94 25.63
N ASN A 55 -16.67 -15.89 25.02
CA ASN A 55 -17.90 -15.25 25.49
C ASN A 55 -19.13 -16.13 25.26
N ALA A 56 -19.30 -16.67 24.05
CA ALA A 56 -20.46 -17.48 23.68
C ALA A 56 -20.59 -18.76 24.51
N VAL A 57 -19.46 -19.35 24.93
CA VAL A 57 -19.43 -20.62 25.67
C VAL A 57 -19.19 -20.41 27.17
N GLY A 58 -18.21 -19.60 27.55
CA GLY A 58 -17.79 -19.46 28.94
C GLY A 58 -18.88 -18.86 29.82
N ILE A 59 -19.46 -17.72 29.40
CA ILE A 59 -20.43 -16.97 30.21
C ILE A 59 -21.65 -17.83 30.58
N PRO A 60 -22.32 -18.55 29.65
CA PRO A 60 -23.45 -19.41 29.99
C PRO A 60 -23.08 -20.65 30.80
N LEU A 61 -21.85 -21.15 30.69
CA LEU A 61 -21.39 -22.34 31.42
C LEU A 61 -21.06 -22.04 32.89
N LYS A 62 -20.67 -20.81 33.24
CA LYS A 62 -20.22 -20.46 34.59
C LYS A 62 -21.19 -20.91 35.70
N PRO A 63 -22.50 -20.58 35.68
CA PRO A 63 -23.43 -21.01 36.74
C PRO A 63 -23.65 -22.53 36.74
N LEU A 64 -23.73 -23.17 35.57
CA LEU A 64 -23.92 -24.61 35.46
C LEU A 64 -22.74 -25.38 36.05
N PHE A 65 -21.52 -24.90 35.81
CA PHE A 65 -20.30 -25.52 36.32
C PHE A 65 -20.18 -25.40 37.85
N GLN A 66 -20.65 -24.30 38.44
CA GLN A 66 -20.69 -24.14 39.90
C GLN A 66 -21.59 -25.18 40.56
N GLU A 67 -22.83 -25.33 40.06
CA GLU A 67 -23.78 -26.32 40.57
C GLU A 67 -23.25 -27.75 40.36
N PHE A 68 -22.68 -28.00 39.19
CA PHE A 68 -22.07 -29.29 38.86
C PHE A 68 -20.93 -29.65 39.83
N THR A 69 -20.03 -28.72 40.11
CA THR A 69 -18.89 -28.91 41.01
C THR A 69 -19.35 -29.28 42.42
N ALA A 70 -20.40 -28.61 42.94
CA ALA A 70 -20.97 -28.91 44.23
C ALA A 70 -21.52 -30.35 44.30
N LEU A 71 -22.28 -30.77 43.29
CA LEU A 71 -22.83 -32.14 43.21
C LEU A 71 -21.74 -33.20 43.04
N SER A 72 -20.69 -32.90 42.27
CA SER A 72 -19.55 -33.81 42.07
C SER A 72 -18.83 -34.07 43.40
N ASN A 73 -18.55 -32.99 44.15
CA ASN A 73 -17.92 -33.10 45.46
C ASN A 73 -18.81 -33.84 46.46
N GLU A 74 -20.13 -33.62 46.44
CA GLU A 74 -21.04 -34.37 47.30
C GLU A 74 -21.00 -35.87 47.03
N ALA A 75 -20.95 -36.27 45.75
CA ALA A 75 -20.87 -37.68 45.36
C ALA A 75 -19.61 -38.35 45.93
N PHE A 76 -18.42 -37.80 45.65
CA PHE A 76 -17.17 -38.43 46.07
C PHE A 76 -16.87 -38.32 47.57
N LYS A 77 -17.45 -37.33 48.26
CA LYS A 77 -17.43 -37.29 49.74
C LYS A 77 -18.18 -38.48 50.35
N ARG A 78 -19.24 -38.97 49.71
CA ARG A 78 -19.96 -40.17 50.17
C ARG A 78 -19.12 -41.45 49.98
N ASP A 79 -18.22 -41.44 48.99
CA ASP A 79 -17.27 -42.53 48.73
C ASP A 79 -15.99 -42.44 49.59
N GLY A 80 -15.89 -41.45 50.49
CA GLY A 80 -14.80 -41.31 51.45
C GLY A 80 -13.64 -40.42 51.01
N PHE A 81 -13.73 -39.77 49.85
CA PHE A 81 -12.72 -38.81 49.36
C PHE A 81 -12.98 -37.39 49.89
N ALA A 82 -11.95 -36.55 49.97
CA ALA A 82 -12.11 -35.17 50.42
C ALA A 82 -12.95 -34.32 49.45
N ASP A 83 -12.72 -34.51 48.15
CA ASP A 83 -13.40 -33.83 47.04
C ASP A 83 -13.22 -34.62 45.72
N THR A 84 -13.78 -34.12 44.62
CA THR A 84 -13.64 -34.76 43.29
C THR A 84 -12.17 -34.84 42.83
N GLY A 85 -11.37 -33.83 43.14
CA GLY A 85 -9.96 -33.79 42.76
C GLY A 85 -9.14 -34.86 43.51
N ASP A 86 -9.46 -35.11 44.77
CA ASP A 86 -8.86 -36.16 45.58
C ASP A 86 -9.14 -37.56 44.99
N TYR A 87 -10.39 -37.80 44.61
CA TYR A 87 -10.75 -39.01 43.86
C TYR A 87 -9.94 -39.16 42.57
N TRP A 88 -9.80 -38.10 41.77
CA TRP A 88 -9.02 -38.17 40.52
C TRP A 88 -7.53 -38.43 40.73
N ARG A 89 -6.92 -37.82 41.76
CA ARG A 89 -5.51 -38.07 42.09
C ARG A 89 -5.29 -39.50 42.59
N SER A 90 -6.28 -40.09 43.25
CA SER A 90 -6.20 -41.48 43.73
C SER A 90 -5.97 -42.51 42.60
N TRP A 91 -6.37 -42.20 41.36
CA TRP A 91 -6.17 -43.06 40.18
C TRP A 91 -4.70 -43.27 39.79
N TYR A 92 -3.79 -42.46 40.35
CA TYR A 92 -2.36 -42.59 40.15
C TYR A 92 -1.66 -43.27 41.32
N GLU A 93 -2.39 -43.72 42.35
CA GLU A 93 -1.84 -44.53 43.46
C GLU A 93 -0.51 -43.98 44.03
N SER A 94 -0.39 -42.64 44.08
CA SER A 94 0.82 -41.94 44.51
C SER A 94 0.44 -40.83 45.49
N PRO A 95 0.94 -40.88 46.75
CA PRO A 95 0.69 -39.82 47.72
C PRO A 95 1.46 -38.53 47.39
N THR A 96 2.50 -38.59 46.55
CA THR A 96 3.37 -37.47 46.17
C THR A 96 3.11 -36.95 44.75
N LEU A 97 1.99 -37.34 44.14
CA LEU A 97 1.71 -37.04 42.73
C LEU A 97 1.85 -35.55 42.42
N VAL A 98 1.36 -34.66 43.29
CA VAL A 98 1.37 -33.21 43.03
C VAL A 98 2.81 -32.69 43.01
N GLU A 99 3.63 -33.09 43.97
CA GLU A 99 5.05 -32.73 44.05
C GLU A 99 5.84 -33.34 42.87
N ASP A 100 5.55 -34.59 42.50
CA ASP A 100 6.19 -35.27 41.38
C ASP A 100 5.92 -34.54 40.05
N LEU A 101 4.67 -34.10 39.82
CA LEU A 101 4.29 -33.34 38.64
C LEU A 101 4.97 -31.96 38.58
N GLU A 102 5.09 -31.26 39.72
CA GLU A 102 5.79 -29.97 39.79
C GLU A 102 7.30 -30.14 39.51
N ASN A 103 7.92 -31.19 40.05
CA ASN A 103 9.32 -31.51 39.77
C ASN A 103 9.55 -31.84 38.29
N LEU A 104 8.64 -32.58 37.65
CA LEU A 104 8.71 -32.87 36.22
C LEU A 104 8.57 -31.60 35.37
N PHE A 105 7.68 -30.68 35.76
CA PHE A 105 7.57 -29.39 35.08
C PHE A 105 8.87 -28.59 35.16
N HIS A 106 9.51 -28.51 36.32
CA HIS A 106 10.79 -27.81 36.48
C HIS A 106 11.94 -28.43 35.67
N GLN A 107 11.93 -29.73 35.43
CA GLN A 107 12.91 -30.36 34.53
C GLN A 107 12.74 -29.90 33.07
N ILE A 108 11.51 -29.64 32.64
CA ILE A 108 11.17 -29.28 31.25
C ILE A 108 11.21 -27.76 31.03
N GLU A 109 11.03 -26.98 32.09
CA GLU A 109 10.98 -25.52 32.09
C GLU A 109 12.11 -24.86 31.27
N PRO A 110 13.39 -25.26 31.37
CA PRO A 110 14.45 -24.65 30.55
C PRO A 110 14.24 -24.77 29.04
N LEU A 111 13.73 -25.90 28.55
CA LEU A 111 13.41 -26.10 27.13
C LEU A 111 12.20 -25.24 26.74
N TYR A 112 11.16 -25.24 27.57
CA TYR A 112 9.95 -24.43 27.33
C TYR A 112 10.26 -22.93 27.26
N LEU A 113 11.07 -22.40 28.18
CA LEU A 113 11.44 -20.98 28.20
C LEU A 113 12.21 -20.57 26.93
N ASN A 114 13.07 -21.45 26.41
CA ASN A 114 13.79 -21.20 25.17
C ASN A 114 12.87 -21.22 23.94
N LEU A 115 11.93 -22.17 23.89
CA LEU A 115 10.91 -22.23 22.83
C LEU A 115 10.01 -20.98 22.86
N HIS A 116 9.53 -20.58 24.05
CA HIS A 116 8.68 -19.42 24.26
C HIS A 116 9.36 -18.12 23.81
N ALA A 117 10.61 -17.88 24.24
CA ALA A 117 11.36 -16.68 23.84
C ALA A 117 11.54 -16.59 22.32
N TYR A 118 11.89 -17.71 21.68
CA TYR A 118 12.04 -17.78 20.22
C TYR A 118 10.73 -17.46 19.49
N VAL A 119 9.61 -18.07 19.90
CA VAL A 119 8.28 -17.84 19.32
C VAL A 119 7.83 -16.40 19.55
N ARG A 120 8.00 -15.86 20.76
CA ARG A 120 7.65 -14.48 21.09
C ARG A 120 8.37 -13.47 20.19
N ARG A 121 9.66 -13.67 19.93
CA ARG A 121 10.42 -12.85 18.99
C ARG A 121 9.87 -12.94 17.57
N LYS A 122 9.54 -14.14 17.09
CA LYS A 122 8.96 -14.32 15.76
C LYS A 122 7.61 -13.62 15.62
N LEU A 123 6.77 -13.68 16.66
CA LEU A 123 5.52 -12.92 16.71
C LEU A 123 5.77 -11.42 16.77
N HIS A 124 6.78 -10.95 17.51
CA HIS A 124 7.18 -9.53 17.54
C HIS A 124 7.62 -9.03 16.16
N GLN A 125 8.39 -9.83 15.40
CA GLN A 125 8.78 -9.50 14.03
C GLN A 125 7.57 -9.35 13.10
N ARG A 126 6.46 -10.03 13.39
CA ARG A 126 5.23 -9.98 12.59
C ARG A 126 4.30 -8.84 13.01
N TYR A 127 3.99 -8.73 14.29
CA TYR A 127 2.94 -7.84 14.82
C TYR A 127 3.47 -6.53 15.43
N GLY A 128 4.78 -6.39 15.59
CA GLY A 128 5.41 -5.19 16.16
C GLY A 128 5.29 -5.10 17.68
N ASP A 129 5.89 -4.03 18.21
CA ASP A 129 6.00 -3.69 19.63
C ASP A 129 4.66 -3.33 20.28
N ARG A 130 3.72 -2.79 19.50
CA ARG A 130 2.36 -2.47 19.95
C ARG A 130 1.65 -3.70 20.50
N TYR A 131 1.78 -4.84 19.81
CA TYR A 131 0.98 -6.04 20.10
C TYR A 131 1.79 -7.18 20.71
N ILE A 132 3.12 -7.08 20.75
CA ILE A 132 4.00 -8.07 21.39
C ILE A 132 5.07 -7.35 22.20
N ASN A 133 5.19 -7.71 23.47
CA ASN A 133 6.27 -7.26 24.34
C ASN A 133 7.30 -8.38 24.50
N LEU A 134 8.55 -8.13 24.09
CA LEU A 134 9.65 -9.10 24.20
C LEU A 134 10.01 -9.50 25.64
N ARG A 135 9.45 -8.83 26.66
CA ARG A 135 9.62 -9.12 28.09
C ARG A 135 8.33 -9.55 28.78
N GLY A 136 7.21 -9.59 28.05
CA GLY A 136 5.88 -9.94 28.55
C GLY A 136 5.39 -11.32 28.09
N PRO A 137 4.21 -11.76 28.56
CA PRO A 137 3.55 -12.96 28.06
C PRO A 137 3.07 -12.82 26.61
N ILE A 138 2.79 -13.94 25.93
CA ILE A 138 2.26 -13.97 24.57
C ILE A 138 0.71 -13.90 24.60
N PRO A 139 0.05 -13.07 23.80
CA PRO A 139 -1.41 -13.07 23.69
C PRO A 139 -1.96 -14.39 23.10
N ALA A 140 -2.93 -15.01 23.77
CA ALA A 140 -3.41 -16.36 23.43
C ALA A 140 -3.86 -16.53 21.97
N HIS A 141 -4.60 -15.56 21.41
CA HIS A 141 -5.15 -15.60 20.06
C HIS A 141 -4.12 -15.68 18.91
N LEU A 142 -2.83 -15.49 19.18
CA LEU A 142 -1.79 -15.44 18.13
C LEU A 142 -1.09 -16.77 17.87
N LEU A 143 -1.41 -17.81 18.66
CA LEU A 143 -0.69 -19.08 18.66
C LEU A 143 -1.34 -20.16 17.78
N GLY A 144 -2.35 -19.78 16.99
CA GLY A 144 -2.97 -20.66 15.98
C GLY A 144 -3.91 -21.74 16.54
N ASP A 145 -4.21 -21.71 17.83
CA ASP A 145 -5.13 -22.62 18.52
C ASP A 145 -6.05 -21.82 19.45
N MET A 146 -7.32 -22.22 19.56
CA MET A 146 -8.33 -21.48 20.33
C MET A 146 -7.95 -21.29 21.80
N TRP A 147 -7.23 -22.26 22.37
CA TRP A 147 -6.79 -22.23 23.76
C TRP A 147 -5.29 -21.98 23.89
N ALA A 148 -4.57 -21.78 22.79
CA ALA A 148 -3.11 -21.75 22.75
C ALA A 148 -2.46 -22.96 23.46
N GLN A 149 -3.09 -24.14 23.35
CA GLN A 149 -2.55 -25.38 23.92
C GLN A 149 -1.49 -26.03 23.01
N SER A 150 -1.54 -25.75 21.70
CA SER A 150 -0.58 -26.20 20.69
C SER A 150 -0.24 -25.01 19.79
N TRP A 151 1.00 -24.93 19.33
CA TRP A 151 1.52 -23.80 18.55
C TRP A 151 2.00 -24.21 17.15
N ASP A 152 1.67 -25.41 16.70
CA ASP A 152 2.08 -25.98 15.41
C ASP A 152 1.48 -25.25 14.21
N ASN A 153 0.25 -24.73 14.37
CA ASN A 153 -0.42 -23.93 13.35
C ASN A 153 0.33 -22.63 12.99
N ILE A 154 1.28 -22.18 13.81
CA ILE A 154 2.16 -21.05 13.51
C ILE A 154 3.55 -21.46 12.98
N TYR A 155 3.75 -22.74 12.68
CA TYR A 155 5.02 -23.28 12.22
C TYR A 155 5.60 -22.51 11.03
N ASN A 156 4.76 -22.11 10.07
CA ASN A 156 5.17 -21.32 8.91
C ASN A 156 5.81 -19.96 9.27
N MET A 157 5.47 -19.37 10.42
CA MET A 157 6.06 -18.10 10.89
C MET A 157 7.38 -18.30 11.64
N VAL A 158 7.57 -19.48 12.22
CA VAL A 158 8.66 -19.76 13.16
C VAL A 158 9.67 -20.77 12.61
N VAL A 159 9.45 -21.29 11.40
CA VAL A 159 10.36 -22.25 10.75
C VAL A 159 11.78 -21.66 10.64
N PRO A 160 12.80 -22.35 11.15
CA PRO A 160 14.18 -21.88 11.13
C PRO A 160 14.78 -21.82 9.73
N PHE A 161 14.52 -22.85 8.92
CA PHE A 161 15.14 -23.06 7.64
C PHE A 161 14.06 -23.31 6.56
N PRO A 162 13.40 -22.24 6.05
CA PRO A 162 12.27 -22.38 5.13
C PRO A 162 12.63 -23.00 3.77
N ASP A 163 13.88 -22.84 3.33
CA ASP A 163 14.36 -23.38 2.04
C ASP A 163 14.74 -24.88 2.12
N LYS A 164 14.58 -25.51 3.29
CA LYS A 164 14.89 -26.92 3.50
C LYS A 164 13.61 -27.76 3.44
N PRO A 165 13.68 -29.00 2.91
CA PRO A 165 12.51 -29.87 2.82
C PRO A 165 11.91 -30.13 4.21
N THR A 166 10.58 -30.09 4.28
CA THR A 166 9.83 -30.48 5.47
C THR A 166 9.46 -31.96 5.37
N LEU A 167 9.24 -32.63 6.51
CA LEU A 167 8.89 -34.04 6.55
C LEU A 167 7.40 -34.31 6.23
N ASP A 168 6.70 -33.37 5.59
CA ASP A 168 5.27 -33.50 5.29
C ASP A 168 5.04 -34.30 4.00
N VAL A 169 4.48 -35.51 4.17
CA VAL A 169 4.20 -36.45 3.08
C VAL A 169 2.76 -36.39 2.57
N THR A 170 1.97 -35.39 2.98
CA THR A 170 0.55 -35.26 2.62
C THR A 170 0.34 -35.27 1.10
N GLU A 171 1.13 -34.50 0.35
CA GLU A 171 1.02 -34.50 -1.12
C GLU A 171 1.32 -35.88 -1.72
N THR A 172 2.29 -36.61 -1.16
CA THR A 172 2.66 -37.95 -1.64
C THR A 172 1.53 -38.94 -1.38
N MET A 173 0.93 -38.92 -0.19
CA MET A 173 -0.24 -39.74 0.15
C MET A 173 -1.40 -39.49 -0.82
N VAL A 174 -1.68 -38.21 -1.11
CA VAL A 174 -2.73 -37.82 -2.07
C VAL A 174 -2.39 -38.28 -3.49
N LYS A 175 -1.15 -38.06 -3.96
CA LYS A 175 -0.68 -38.51 -5.30
C LYS A 175 -0.74 -40.03 -5.45
N GLN A 176 -0.49 -40.79 -4.38
CA GLN A 176 -0.61 -42.25 -4.36
C GLN A 176 -2.05 -42.76 -4.20
N GLY A 177 -3.05 -41.88 -4.05
CA GLY A 177 -4.46 -42.26 -3.94
C GLY A 177 -4.84 -42.88 -2.61
N TRP A 178 -4.17 -42.51 -1.51
CA TRP A 178 -4.52 -42.96 -0.16
C TRP A 178 -5.94 -42.50 0.22
N ASN A 179 -6.63 -43.27 1.06
CA ASN A 179 -7.92 -42.93 1.70
C ASN A 179 -7.88 -43.30 3.19
N ALA A 180 -8.92 -42.97 3.99
CA ALA A 180 -8.84 -43.20 5.43
C ALA A 180 -8.73 -44.69 5.76
N THR A 181 -9.51 -45.55 5.09
CA THR A 181 -9.42 -47.02 5.30
C THR A 181 -8.00 -47.52 5.08
N HIS A 182 -7.31 -47.04 4.04
CA HIS A 182 -5.90 -47.37 3.79
C HIS A 182 -4.98 -46.90 4.92
N MET A 183 -5.17 -45.68 5.45
CA MET A 183 -4.40 -45.19 6.61
C MET A 183 -4.58 -46.09 7.84
N PHE A 184 -5.80 -46.51 8.15
CA PHE A 184 -6.07 -47.46 9.25
C PHE A 184 -5.47 -48.85 8.98
N ARG A 185 -5.39 -49.29 7.71
CA ARG A 185 -4.74 -50.55 7.35
C ARG A 185 -3.22 -50.48 7.50
N VAL A 186 -2.60 -49.36 7.12
CA VAL A 186 -1.17 -49.10 7.38
C VAL A 186 -0.90 -49.10 8.88
N ALA A 187 -1.77 -48.49 9.67
CA ALA A 187 -1.65 -48.55 11.13
C ALA A 187 -1.84 -49.98 11.69
N GLU A 188 -2.85 -50.75 11.25
CA GLU A 188 -3.00 -52.17 11.62
C GLU A 188 -1.73 -52.98 11.30
N GLU A 189 -1.14 -52.75 10.12
CA GLU A 189 0.10 -53.39 9.69
C GLU A 189 1.25 -53.02 10.63
N PHE A 190 1.40 -51.74 11.01
CA PHE A 190 2.37 -51.31 11.99
C PHE A 190 2.26 -52.12 13.30
N PHE A 191 1.06 -52.23 13.87
CA PHE A 191 0.85 -52.99 15.11
C PHE A 191 1.14 -54.48 14.96
N THR A 192 0.65 -55.09 13.89
CA THR A 192 0.85 -56.53 13.64
C THR A 192 2.30 -56.86 13.32
N SER A 193 3.07 -55.93 12.74
CA SER A 193 4.53 -56.06 12.54
C SER A 193 5.30 -56.17 13.86
N LEU A 194 4.78 -55.58 14.94
CA LEU A 194 5.30 -55.72 16.29
C LEU A 194 4.87 -57.04 16.96
N GLY A 195 4.03 -57.84 16.30
CA GLY A 195 3.44 -59.06 16.86
C GLY A 195 2.24 -58.79 17.77
N LEU A 196 1.60 -57.62 17.68
CA LEU A 196 0.34 -57.35 18.37
C LEU A 196 -0.85 -57.94 17.59
N LEU A 197 -2.05 -57.89 18.19
CA LEU A 197 -3.24 -58.54 17.62
C LEU A 197 -3.76 -57.76 16.40
N PRO A 198 -4.28 -58.42 15.35
CA PRO A 198 -4.97 -57.72 14.27
C PRO A 198 -6.30 -57.11 14.78
N MET A 199 -6.83 -56.12 14.06
CA MET A 199 -8.13 -55.54 14.40
C MET A 199 -9.24 -56.56 14.12
N PRO A 200 -10.23 -56.70 15.01
CA PRO A 200 -11.31 -57.67 14.84
C PRO A 200 -12.22 -57.31 13.64
N PRO A 201 -12.92 -58.27 13.04
CA PRO A 201 -13.86 -57.98 11.94
C PRO A 201 -14.90 -56.91 12.28
N GLU A 202 -15.41 -56.90 13.52
CA GLU A 202 -16.36 -55.93 14.03
C GLU A 202 -15.81 -54.49 13.99
N PHE A 203 -14.51 -54.30 14.25
CA PHE A 203 -13.87 -52.98 14.14
C PHE A 203 -14.04 -52.41 12.72
N TRP A 204 -13.77 -53.20 11.69
CA TRP A 204 -13.85 -52.75 10.30
C TRP A 204 -15.29 -52.58 9.81
N ALA A 205 -16.21 -53.42 10.28
CA ALA A 205 -17.61 -53.37 9.88
C ALA A 205 -18.35 -52.16 10.48
N GLU A 206 -17.96 -51.75 11.69
CA GLU A 206 -18.79 -50.89 12.53
C GLU A 206 -18.11 -49.60 13.02
N SER A 207 -16.79 -49.45 12.83
CA SER A 207 -16.11 -48.19 13.12
C SER A 207 -16.47 -47.12 12.09
N MET A 208 -16.42 -45.88 12.54
CA MET A 208 -16.61 -44.71 11.70
C MET A 208 -15.25 -44.06 11.46
N LEU A 209 -14.66 -44.35 10.30
CA LEU A 209 -13.31 -43.91 9.93
C LEU A 209 -13.31 -42.60 9.13
N GLU A 210 -14.46 -42.22 8.55
CA GLU A 210 -14.64 -41.04 7.72
C GLU A 210 -15.96 -40.35 8.10
N ASN A 211 -16.09 -39.07 7.73
CA ASN A 211 -17.35 -38.35 7.89
C ASN A 211 -18.39 -38.90 6.89
N PRO A 212 -19.57 -39.36 7.34
CA PRO A 212 -20.59 -39.90 6.43
C PRO A 212 -21.19 -38.82 5.53
N ASN A 213 -21.35 -39.14 4.24
CA ASN A 213 -21.95 -38.25 3.23
C ASN A 213 -23.50 -38.27 3.24
N ASP A 214 -24.12 -38.76 4.32
CA ASP A 214 -25.57 -38.98 4.43
C ASP A 214 -26.33 -37.83 5.13
N GLY A 215 -25.65 -36.70 5.37
CA GLY A 215 -26.24 -35.50 5.97
C GLY A 215 -26.33 -35.51 7.49
N ARG A 216 -25.81 -36.55 8.18
CA ARG A 216 -25.71 -36.56 9.64
C ARG A 216 -24.63 -35.57 10.12
N GLU A 217 -24.99 -34.69 11.04
CA GLU A 217 -24.01 -33.88 11.77
C GLU A 217 -23.24 -34.74 12.78
N MET A 218 -21.91 -34.65 12.76
CA MET A 218 -21.02 -35.51 13.52
C MET A 218 -20.02 -34.70 14.36
N VAL A 219 -19.78 -35.14 15.60
CA VAL A 219 -18.69 -34.61 16.42
C VAL A 219 -17.41 -35.32 15.99
N CYS A 220 -16.56 -34.62 15.25
CA CYS A 220 -15.35 -35.17 14.62
C CYS A 220 -14.15 -35.37 15.56
N HIS A 221 -14.30 -35.10 16.85
CA HIS A 221 -13.30 -35.48 17.85
C HIS A 221 -13.15 -37.01 17.90
N ALA A 222 -11.92 -37.47 17.64
CA ALA A 222 -11.55 -38.89 17.64
C ALA A 222 -11.81 -39.54 19.01
N SER A 223 -12.19 -40.81 18.99
CA SER A 223 -12.40 -41.61 20.21
C SER A 223 -12.40 -43.09 19.89
N ALA A 224 -11.85 -43.89 20.80
CA ALA A 224 -11.90 -45.34 20.80
C ALA A 224 -12.86 -45.88 21.88
N TRP A 225 -13.49 -47.03 21.61
CA TRP A 225 -14.53 -47.62 22.48
C TRP A 225 -14.34 -49.13 22.70
N ASP A 226 -14.42 -49.57 23.95
CA ASP A 226 -14.63 -50.97 24.36
C ASP A 226 -16.11 -51.19 24.70
N PHE A 227 -16.80 -52.09 24.00
CA PHE A 227 -18.20 -52.44 24.28
C PHE A 227 -18.35 -53.50 25.38
N TYR A 228 -17.26 -53.84 26.08
CA TYR A 228 -17.15 -54.72 27.24
C TYR A 228 -17.52 -56.19 26.98
N ASN A 229 -17.84 -56.57 25.75
CA ASN A 229 -18.24 -57.92 25.35
C ASN A 229 -17.07 -58.81 24.86
N ARG A 230 -15.82 -58.29 24.92
CA ARG A 230 -14.57 -58.94 24.46
C ARG A 230 -14.43 -59.15 22.95
N LYS A 231 -15.37 -58.65 22.15
CA LYS A 231 -15.43 -58.85 20.70
C LYS A 231 -15.42 -57.53 19.94
N ASP A 232 -16.22 -56.58 20.39
CA ASP A 232 -16.53 -55.35 19.68
C ASP A 232 -15.75 -54.16 20.26
N PHE A 233 -14.90 -53.59 19.40
CA PHE A 233 -14.05 -52.45 19.69
C PHE A 233 -14.10 -51.54 18.48
N ARG A 234 -14.37 -50.25 18.67
CA ARG A 234 -14.64 -49.33 17.55
C ARG A 234 -13.93 -47.99 17.71
N ILE A 235 -13.63 -47.34 16.59
CA ILE A 235 -13.20 -45.94 16.55
C ILE A 235 -14.30 -45.09 15.90
N LYS A 236 -14.39 -43.84 16.36
CA LYS A 236 -15.13 -42.77 15.68
C LYS A 236 -14.18 -41.61 15.41
N GLN A 237 -13.82 -41.39 14.14
CA GLN A 237 -12.93 -40.32 13.68
C GLN A 237 -13.37 -39.84 12.29
N CYS A 238 -13.23 -38.53 12.01
CA CYS A 238 -13.46 -37.96 10.68
C CYS A 238 -12.13 -37.81 9.92
N THR A 239 -11.49 -38.93 9.58
CA THR A 239 -10.12 -38.90 9.05
C THR A 239 -10.05 -38.26 7.67
N ARG A 240 -9.05 -37.39 7.49
CA ARG A 240 -8.66 -36.82 6.19
C ARG A 240 -7.28 -37.32 5.81
N VAL A 241 -6.98 -37.38 4.51
CA VAL A 241 -5.67 -37.82 4.01
C VAL A 241 -4.64 -36.73 4.24
N ALA A 242 -3.94 -36.80 5.35
CA ALA A 242 -2.87 -35.88 5.75
C ALA A 242 -1.88 -36.58 6.69
N MET A 243 -0.63 -36.12 6.72
CA MET A 243 0.40 -36.67 7.61
C MET A 243 0.02 -36.55 9.09
N GLU A 244 -0.53 -35.42 9.52
CA GLU A 244 -1.00 -35.21 10.90
C GLU A 244 -2.05 -36.28 11.30
N GLN A 245 -3.00 -36.53 10.39
CA GLN A 245 -4.05 -37.53 10.59
C GLN A 245 -3.50 -38.96 10.58
N LEU A 246 -2.38 -39.22 9.91
CA LEU A 246 -1.70 -40.52 9.98
C LEU A 246 -1.24 -40.80 11.42
N SER A 247 -0.66 -39.79 12.09
CA SER A 247 -0.28 -39.89 13.49
C SER A 247 -1.49 -40.08 14.41
N THR A 248 -2.59 -39.35 14.18
CA THR A 248 -3.84 -39.54 14.93
C THR A 248 -4.41 -40.94 14.78
N VAL A 249 -4.43 -41.50 13.57
CA VAL A 249 -4.90 -42.86 13.30
C VAL A 249 -4.11 -43.89 14.12
N HIS A 250 -2.78 -43.76 14.17
CA HIS A 250 -1.94 -44.66 14.98
C HIS A 250 -2.20 -44.51 16.48
N HIS A 251 -2.41 -43.28 16.96
CA HIS A 251 -2.77 -43.01 18.35
C HIS A 251 -4.06 -43.71 18.75
N GLU A 252 -5.15 -43.50 17.99
CA GLU A 252 -6.46 -44.07 18.31
C GLU A 252 -6.47 -45.61 18.21
N MET A 253 -5.76 -46.17 17.23
CA MET A 253 -5.60 -47.62 17.13
C MET A 253 -4.75 -48.19 18.28
N GLY A 254 -3.89 -47.39 18.90
CA GLY A 254 -3.19 -47.74 20.13
C GLY A 254 -4.14 -47.98 21.29
N HIS A 255 -5.20 -47.18 21.42
CA HIS A 255 -6.26 -47.44 22.41
C HIS A 255 -6.98 -48.77 22.14
N ILE A 256 -7.31 -49.06 20.87
CA ILE A 256 -7.93 -50.34 20.50
C ILE A 256 -7.02 -51.51 20.83
N GLN A 257 -5.71 -51.40 20.59
CA GLN A 257 -4.77 -52.44 21.01
C GLN A 257 -4.79 -52.65 22.52
N TYR A 258 -4.80 -51.57 23.30
CA TYR A 258 -4.92 -51.67 24.75
C TYR A 258 -6.16 -52.48 25.14
N TYR A 259 -7.31 -52.18 24.51
CA TYR A 259 -8.56 -52.90 24.75
C TYR A 259 -8.47 -54.39 24.39
N LEU A 260 -7.86 -54.69 23.25
CA LEU A 260 -7.65 -56.06 22.78
C LEU A 260 -6.74 -56.87 23.71
N GLN A 261 -5.71 -56.25 24.29
CA GLN A 261 -4.74 -56.94 25.15
C GLN A 261 -5.31 -57.26 26.53
N TYR A 262 -6.11 -56.37 27.14
CA TYR A 262 -6.69 -56.63 28.47
C TYR A 262 -8.09 -57.26 28.46
N LYS A 263 -8.67 -57.56 27.28
CA LYS A 263 -10.09 -57.94 27.17
C LYS A 263 -10.51 -59.13 28.04
N ASP A 264 -9.56 -59.98 28.42
CA ASP A 264 -9.83 -61.14 29.26
C ASP A 264 -9.84 -60.83 30.76
N GLN A 265 -9.36 -59.65 31.17
CA GLN A 265 -9.48 -59.15 32.54
C GLN A 265 -10.96 -58.98 32.96
N PRO A 266 -11.25 -59.02 34.28
CA PRO A 266 -12.54 -58.57 34.81
C PRO A 266 -12.86 -57.15 34.35
N VAL A 267 -14.15 -56.86 34.08
CA VAL A 267 -14.57 -55.55 33.53
C VAL A 267 -14.09 -54.37 34.38
N SER A 268 -14.06 -54.52 35.71
CA SER A 268 -13.54 -53.51 36.64
C SER A 268 -12.04 -53.24 36.53
N LEU A 269 -11.28 -54.13 35.88
CA LEU A 269 -9.83 -54.03 35.68
C LEU A 269 -9.44 -53.73 34.21
N ARG A 270 -10.43 -53.54 33.33
CA ARG A 270 -10.25 -53.21 31.90
C ARG A 270 -10.05 -51.71 31.70
N GLN A 271 -8.98 -51.20 32.27
CA GLN A 271 -8.50 -49.84 32.05
C GLN A 271 -6.97 -49.87 32.03
N GLY A 272 -6.33 -48.78 31.62
CA GLY A 272 -4.88 -48.68 31.76
C GLY A 272 -4.44 -48.70 33.22
N ALA A 273 -3.19 -49.06 33.49
CA ALA A 273 -2.62 -49.08 34.84
C ALA A 273 -2.85 -47.76 35.60
N ASN A 274 -2.82 -46.64 34.89
CA ASN A 274 -3.45 -45.38 35.28
C ASN A 274 -3.92 -44.65 34.00
N PRO A 275 -4.65 -43.53 34.10
CA PRO A 275 -5.13 -42.80 32.92
C PRO A 275 -4.01 -42.36 31.97
N GLY A 276 -2.85 -41.93 32.51
CA GLY A 276 -1.71 -41.49 31.70
C GLY A 276 -1.04 -42.64 30.93
N PHE A 277 -1.01 -43.85 31.47
CA PHE A 277 -0.52 -45.05 30.75
C PHE A 277 -1.33 -45.33 29.50
N HIS A 278 -2.65 -45.19 29.59
CA HIS A 278 -3.54 -45.50 28.47
C HIS A 278 -3.31 -44.54 27.30
N GLU A 279 -3.19 -43.24 27.60
CA GLU A 279 -2.85 -42.19 26.62
C GLU A 279 -1.42 -42.38 26.07
N ALA A 280 -0.44 -42.71 26.92
CA ALA A 280 0.97 -42.84 26.53
C ALA A 280 1.21 -43.92 25.49
N ILE A 281 0.45 -45.03 25.54
CA ILE A 281 0.55 -46.11 24.56
C ILE A 281 -0.02 -45.69 23.20
N GLY A 282 -1.06 -44.87 23.16
CA GLY A 282 -1.50 -44.26 21.90
C GLY A 282 -0.42 -43.32 21.35
N ASP A 283 0.10 -42.44 22.20
CA ASP A 283 1.07 -41.40 21.83
C ASP A 283 2.44 -41.95 21.37
N VAL A 284 2.98 -42.98 22.04
CA VAL A 284 4.33 -43.49 21.76
C VAL A 284 4.50 -44.01 20.34
N LEU A 285 3.42 -44.52 19.73
CA LEU A 285 3.47 -45.12 18.41
C LEU A 285 3.52 -44.06 17.31
N ALA A 286 2.84 -42.93 17.53
CA ALA A 286 2.92 -41.78 16.63
C ALA A 286 4.34 -41.21 16.51
N LEU A 287 5.18 -41.35 17.57
CA LEU A 287 6.59 -40.93 17.55
C LEU A 287 7.44 -41.76 16.59
N SER A 288 7.11 -43.04 16.38
CA SER A 288 7.84 -43.94 15.46
C SER A 288 7.45 -43.71 14.00
N VAL A 289 6.16 -43.45 13.76
CA VAL A 289 5.55 -43.33 12.42
C VAL A 289 6.00 -42.05 11.71
N SER A 290 6.29 -41.01 12.47
CA SER A 290 6.67 -39.70 11.94
C SER A 290 8.16 -39.58 11.59
N THR A 291 8.89 -40.69 11.49
CA THR A 291 10.34 -40.68 11.21
C THR A 291 10.63 -40.83 9.70
N PRO A 292 11.72 -40.22 9.17
CA PRO A 292 12.11 -40.41 7.77
C PRO A 292 12.33 -41.89 7.40
N VAL A 293 12.88 -42.67 8.34
CA VAL A 293 13.10 -44.11 8.18
C VAL A 293 11.78 -44.84 7.98
N HIS A 294 10.79 -44.57 8.83
CA HIS A 294 9.48 -45.22 8.72
C HIS A 294 8.76 -44.82 7.43
N LEU A 295 8.70 -43.52 7.15
CA LEU A 295 8.05 -42.98 5.95
C LEU A 295 8.68 -43.52 4.65
N HIS A 296 10.00 -43.77 4.64
CA HIS A 296 10.66 -44.44 3.52
C HIS A 296 10.25 -45.91 3.39
N LYS A 297 10.19 -46.66 4.51
CA LYS A 297 9.79 -48.09 4.51
C LYS A 297 8.36 -48.29 4.00
N ILE A 298 7.45 -47.35 4.27
CA ILE A 298 6.06 -47.39 3.78
C ILE A 298 5.88 -46.70 2.41
N GLY A 299 6.97 -46.28 1.76
CA GLY A 299 6.95 -45.75 0.39
C GLY A 299 6.46 -44.30 0.24
N LEU A 300 6.45 -43.51 1.32
CA LEU A 300 6.05 -42.09 1.30
C LEU A 300 7.23 -41.10 1.17
N LEU A 301 8.48 -41.58 1.33
CA LEU A 301 9.70 -40.81 1.11
C LEU A 301 10.69 -41.57 0.24
N ASP A 302 11.35 -40.86 -0.69
CA ASP A 302 12.35 -41.47 -1.59
C ASP A 302 13.73 -41.65 -0.94
N GLN A 303 14.07 -40.81 0.05
CA GLN A 303 15.39 -40.81 0.72
C GLN A 303 15.24 -40.79 2.24
N VAL A 304 16.12 -41.53 2.93
CA VAL A 304 16.11 -41.68 4.39
C VAL A 304 16.88 -40.57 5.11
N SER A 305 17.92 -40.01 4.50
CA SER A 305 18.79 -39.02 5.13
C SER A 305 18.38 -37.60 4.71
N LEU A 306 18.05 -36.79 5.70
CA LEU A 306 17.79 -35.36 5.53
C LEU A 306 18.95 -34.54 6.14
N PRO A 307 19.20 -33.32 5.64
CA PRO A 307 20.13 -32.38 6.27
C PRO A 307 19.76 -32.12 7.74
N THR A 308 20.74 -31.85 8.60
CA THR A 308 20.54 -31.52 10.03
C THR A 308 19.55 -30.38 10.24
N GLU A 309 19.50 -29.41 9.33
CA GLU A 309 18.52 -28.32 9.35
C GLU A 309 17.07 -28.82 9.26
N SER A 310 16.84 -29.94 8.56
CA SER A 310 15.52 -30.57 8.44
C SER A 310 15.11 -31.26 9.74
N ASP A 311 16.07 -31.86 10.47
CA ASP A 311 15.83 -32.42 11.81
C ASP A 311 15.45 -31.32 12.80
N ILE A 312 16.12 -30.16 12.75
CA ILE A 312 15.76 -28.99 13.56
C ILE A 312 14.36 -28.48 13.20
N ASN A 313 14.04 -28.39 11.91
CA ASN A 313 12.70 -28.03 11.43
C ASN A 313 11.63 -28.99 11.96
N TYR A 314 11.85 -30.31 11.91
CA TYR A 314 10.93 -31.34 12.42
C TYR A 314 10.80 -31.26 13.95
N LEU A 315 11.92 -31.24 14.67
CA LEU A 315 11.95 -31.17 16.12
C LEU A 315 11.32 -29.89 16.65
N LEU A 316 11.46 -28.76 15.96
CA LEU A 316 10.75 -27.54 16.33
C LEU A 316 9.24 -27.70 16.16
N LYS A 317 8.76 -28.27 15.04
CA LYS A 317 7.33 -28.55 14.85
C LYS A 317 6.81 -29.44 15.98
N MET A 318 7.51 -30.54 16.28
CA MET A 318 7.20 -31.43 17.38
C MET A 318 7.23 -30.72 18.75
N ALA A 319 8.11 -29.73 18.95
CA ALA A 319 8.17 -28.97 20.19
C ALA A 319 6.98 -28.00 20.33
N LEU A 320 6.55 -27.38 19.24
CA LEU A 320 5.35 -26.54 19.21
C LEU A 320 4.07 -27.33 19.53
N GLU A 321 4.04 -28.62 19.20
CA GLU A 321 2.94 -29.54 19.55
C GLU A 321 3.07 -30.09 20.98
N LYS A 322 4.21 -30.72 21.29
CA LYS A 322 4.36 -31.52 22.52
C LYS A 322 4.88 -30.72 23.71
N ILE A 323 5.90 -29.89 23.51
CA ILE A 323 6.50 -29.09 24.59
C ILE A 323 5.60 -27.92 24.98
N ALA A 324 4.99 -27.26 23.98
CA ALA A 324 4.12 -26.12 24.24
C ALA A 324 2.84 -26.49 25.00
N PHE A 325 2.39 -27.75 24.84
CA PHE A 325 1.22 -28.30 25.50
C PHE A 325 1.44 -28.64 26.97
N LEU A 326 2.64 -29.09 27.38
CA LEU A 326 2.89 -29.58 28.73
C LEU A 326 2.46 -28.61 29.85
N PRO A 327 2.82 -27.31 29.84
CA PRO A 327 2.36 -26.41 30.90
C PRO A 327 0.84 -26.22 30.88
N PHE A 328 0.17 -26.27 29.72
CA PHE A 328 -1.29 -26.27 29.64
C PHE A 328 -1.89 -27.53 30.28
N GLY A 329 -1.35 -28.70 29.91
CA GLY A 329 -1.74 -30.00 30.44
C GLY A 329 -1.69 -30.04 31.97
N TYR A 330 -0.63 -29.46 32.53
CA TYR A 330 -0.40 -29.36 33.96
C TYR A 330 -1.37 -28.39 34.65
N LEU A 331 -1.46 -27.15 34.16
CA LEU A 331 -2.19 -26.08 34.87
C LEU A 331 -3.71 -26.29 34.89
N VAL A 332 -4.27 -26.98 33.90
CA VAL A 332 -5.73 -27.19 33.77
C VAL A 332 -6.28 -27.92 35.00
N ASP A 333 -5.61 -28.99 35.42
CA ASP A 333 -6.03 -29.76 36.59
C ASP A 333 -5.59 -29.17 37.92
N GLN A 334 -4.45 -28.47 37.96
CA GLN A 334 -4.11 -27.64 39.11
C GLN A 334 -5.24 -26.64 39.43
N TRP A 335 -5.77 -25.96 38.41
CA TRP A 335 -6.93 -25.08 38.55
C TRP A 335 -8.19 -25.85 39.00
N ARG A 336 -8.52 -26.99 38.37
CA ARG A 336 -9.71 -27.76 38.76
C ARG A 336 -9.62 -28.35 40.17
N TRP A 337 -8.46 -28.83 40.59
CA TRP A 337 -8.25 -29.30 41.95
C TRP A 337 -8.48 -28.18 42.97
N ALA A 338 -8.02 -26.97 42.69
CA ALA A 338 -8.30 -25.80 43.53
C ALA A 338 -9.80 -25.43 43.54
N VAL A 339 -10.51 -25.61 42.42
CA VAL A 339 -11.97 -25.44 42.36
C VAL A 339 -12.70 -26.49 43.21
N PHE A 340 -12.32 -27.77 43.10
CA PHE A 340 -12.95 -28.86 43.86
C PHE A 340 -12.69 -28.74 45.36
N SER A 341 -11.49 -28.35 45.78
CA SER A 341 -11.16 -28.16 47.19
C SER A 341 -11.77 -26.88 47.79
N GLY A 342 -12.22 -25.96 46.92
CA GLY A 342 -12.76 -24.65 47.32
C GLY A 342 -11.70 -23.55 47.47
N CYS A 343 -10.42 -23.84 47.24
CA CYS A 343 -9.34 -22.85 47.21
C CYS A 343 -9.57 -21.76 46.15
N THR A 344 -10.16 -22.12 45.01
CA THR A 344 -10.59 -21.20 43.95
C THR A 344 -12.12 -21.12 43.96
N PRO A 345 -12.71 -20.12 44.66
CA PRO A 345 -14.15 -19.94 44.70
C PRO A 345 -14.69 -19.42 43.36
N PRO A 346 -16.02 -19.51 43.11
CA PRO A 346 -16.66 -19.01 41.89
C PRO A 346 -16.34 -17.56 41.48
N SER A 347 -16.08 -16.70 42.47
CA SER A 347 -15.69 -15.29 42.29
C SER A 347 -14.24 -15.10 41.82
N ARG A 348 -13.46 -16.17 41.71
CA ARG A 348 -12.05 -16.17 41.29
C ARG A 348 -11.77 -17.17 40.17
N TYR A 349 -12.80 -17.82 39.62
CA TYR A 349 -12.63 -18.82 38.56
C TYR A 349 -11.78 -18.29 37.40
N ASN A 350 -12.03 -17.05 36.97
CA ASN A 350 -11.37 -16.54 35.78
C ASN A 350 -9.99 -15.93 36.08
N SER A 351 -9.86 -15.17 37.17
CA SER A 351 -8.58 -14.58 37.60
C SER A 351 -7.55 -15.64 37.98
N ASP A 352 -7.93 -16.69 38.72
CA ASP A 352 -7.01 -17.77 39.08
C ASP A 352 -6.60 -18.60 37.85
N TRP A 353 -7.52 -18.80 36.90
CA TRP A 353 -7.20 -19.44 35.62
C TRP A 353 -6.12 -18.66 34.86
N TRP A 354 -6.32 -17.35 34.67
CA TRP A 354 -5.34 -16.52 33.96
C TRP A 354 -4.03 -16.34 34.72
N TYR A 355 -4.06 -16.31 36.06
CA TYR A 355 -2.84 -16.33 36.86
C TYR A 355 -2.01 -17.58 36.57
N LEU A 356 -2.63 -18.77 36.57
CA LEU A 356 -1.94 -20.03 36.27
C LEU A 356 -1.46 -20.10 34.81
N ARG A 357 -2.25 -19.61 33.86
CA ARG A 357 -1.87 -19.47 32.45
C ARG A 357 -0.61 -18.62 32.28
N VAL A 358 -0.54 -17.45 32.92
CA VAL A 358 0.67 -16.62 32.85
C VAL A 358 1.81 -17.28 33.63
N LYS A 359 1.57 -17.83 34.82
CA LYS A 359 2.61 -18.45 35.67
C LYS A 359 3.32 -19.63 34.98
N TYR A 360 2.58 -20.53 34.35
CA TYR A 360 3.14 -21.77 33.79
C TYR A 360 3.36 -21.71 32.28
N GLN A 361 2.51 -21.02 31.51
CA GLN A 361 2.69 -20.89 30.06
C GLN A 361 3.31 -19.56 29.62
N GLY A 362 3.23 -18.48 30.42
CA GLY A 362 3.59 -17.16 29.91
C GLY A 362 2.66 -16.70 28.79
N ILE A 363 1.37 -17.05 28.89
CA ILE A 363 0.32 -16.65 27.94
C ILE A 363 -0.70 -15.78 28.68
N CYS A 364 -1.04 -14.63 28.10
CA CYS A 364 -2.04 -13.71 28.64
C CYS A 364 -3.33 -13.69 27.82
N ALA A 365 -4.40 -13.19 28.46
CA ALA A 365 -5.63 -12.85 27.77
C ALA A 365 -5.34 -11.70 26.80
N PRO A 366 -5.83 -11.75 25.56
CA PRO A 366 -5.59 -10.69 24.58
C PRO A 366 -6.46 -9.46 24.81
N VAL A 367 -7.46 -9.57 25.70
CA VAL A 367 -8.34 -8.49 26.16
C VAL A 367 -8.60 -8.63 27.64
N ILE A 368 -8.98 -7.54 28.30
CA ILE A 368 -9.29 -7.53 29.73
C ILE A 368 -10.47 -8.48 30.00
N ARG A 369 -10.28 -9.42 30.93
CA ARG A 369 -11.31 -10.37 31.38
C ARG A 369 -11.66 -10.13 32.84
N ASN A 370 -12.94 -10.01 33.13
CA ASN A 370 -13.46 -9.88 34.49
C ASN A 370 -14.11 -11.20 34.97
N GLU A 371 -14.68 -11.20 36.17
CA GLU A 371 -15.32 -12.39 36.76
C GLU A 371 -16.76 -12.64 36.27
N THR A 372 -17.29 -11.90 35.30
CA THR A 372 -18.48 -12.37 34.56
C THR A 372 -18.10 -13.38 33.48
N HIS A 373 -16.83 -13.41 33.07
CA HIS A 373 -16.29 -14.38 32.13
C HIS A 373 -15.93 -15.71 32.82
N PHE A 374 -15.78 -16.75 32.01
CA PHE A 374 -15.35 -18.08 32.45
C PHE A 374 -14.58 -18.78 31.33
N ASP A 375 -13.35 -18.34 31.13
CA ASP A 375 -12.52 -18.74 29.99
C ASP A 375 -12.11 -20.21 30.07
N ALA A 376 -11.90 -20.75 31.27
CA ALA A 376 -11.69 -22.19 31.47
C ALA A 376 -12.86 -23.01 30.89
N GLY A 377 -14.11 -22.55 31.04
CA GLY A 377 -15.30 -23.23 30.51
C GLY A 377 -15.34 -23.33 28.99
N SER A 378 -14.57 -22.50 28.27
CA SER A 378 -14.47 -22.55 26.81
C SER A 378 -13.67 -23.74 26.27
N LYS A 379 -13.05 -24.54 27.14
CA LYS A 379 -12.31 -25.77 26.80
C LYS A 379 -13.15 -27.01 27.11
N TYR A 380 -13.45 -27.82 26.09
CA TYR A 380 -14.39 -28.96 26.15
C TYR A 380 -14.23 -29.89 27.37
N HIS A 381 -12.99 -30.25 27.72
CA HIS A 381 -12.69 -31.17 28.83
C HIS A 381 -13.15 -30.64 30.20
N ILE A 382 -13.36 -29.33 30.35
CA ILE A 382 -13.87 -28.73 31.59
C ILE A 382 -15.36 -29.06 31.79
N PRO A 383 -16.31 -28.65 30.91
CA PRO A 383 -17.71 -29.03 31.04
C PRO A 383 -17.96 -30.54 30.84
N HIS A 384 -17.10 -31.24 30.10
CA HIS A 384 -17.21 -32.69 29.91
C HIS A 384 -16.67 -33.51 31.10
N MET A 385 -15.87 -32.91 31.99
CA MET A 385 -15.33 -33.53 33.21
C MET A 385 -14.35 -34.68 33.02
N THR A 386 -13.51 -34.56 31.99
CA THR A 386 -12.38 -35.48 31.78
C THR A 386 -11.14 -34.94 32.46
N PRO A 387 -10.48 -35.70 33.38
CA PRO A 387 -9.19 -35.31 33.97
C PRO A 387 -8.15 -35.08 32.88
N TYR A 388 -7.47 -33.94 32.91
CA TYR A 388 -6.58 -33.43 31.87
C TYR A 388 -5.11 -33.75 32.18
N ILE A 389 -4.77 -33.95 33.46
CA ILE A 389 -3.44 -34.33 33.92
C ILE A 389 -2.96 -35.65 33.31
N ARG A 390 -3.88 -36.50 32.86
CA ARG A 390 -3.58 -37.70 32.07
C ARG A 390 -2.69 -37.40 30.87
N TYR A 391 -2.89 -36.26 30.20
CA TYR A 391 -2.12 -35.89 29.01
C TYR A 391 -0.72 -35.40 29.39
N PHE A 392 -0.57 -34.70 30.52
CA PHE A 392 0.75 -34.34 31.04
C PHE A 392 1.55 -35.61 31.37
N VAL A 393 0.96 -36.54 32.14
CA VAL A 393 1.60 -37.81 32.49
C VAL A 393 1.89 -38.64 31.23
N SER A 394 0.96 -38.66 30.27
CA SER A 394 1.15 -39.30 28.96
C SER A 394 2.41 -38.77 28.26
N PHE A 395 2.59 -37.45 28.24
CA PHE A 395 3.71 -36.82 27.56
C PHE A 395 5.05 -37.07 28.23
N ILE A 396 5.08 -37.46 29.49
CA ILE A 396 6.32 -37.94 30.14
C ILE A 396 6.52 -39.42 29.81
N LEU A 397 5.51 -40.25 30.04
CA LEU A 397 5.56 -41.70 29.85
C LEU A 397 5.82 -42.10 28.40
N GLN A 398 5.25 -41.40 27.41
CA GLN A 398 5.41 -41.77 26.00
C GLN A 398 6.89 -41.76 25.58
N PHE A 399 7.71 -40.83 26.08
CA PHE A 399 9.13 -40.79 25.75
C PHE A 399 9.95 -41.79 26.58
N GLN A 400 9.54 -42.07 27.82
CA GLN A 400 10.13 -43.16 28.62
C GLN A 400 9.91 -44.52 27.92
N PHE A 401 8.67 -44.78 27.47
CA PHE A 401 8.36 -45.96 26.67
C PHE A 401 9.11 -45.94 25.34
N HIS A 402 9.11 -44.82 24.61
CA HIS A 402 9.83 -44.72 23.34
C HIS A 402 11.30 -45.10 23.50
N GLN A 403 11.99 -44.55 24.50
CA GLN A 403 13.39 -44.88 24.76
C GLN A 403 13.61 -46.37 25.04
N ALA A 404 12.75 -46.99 25.85
CA ALA A 404 12.85 -48.42 26.15
C ALA A 404 12.54 -49.29 24.92
N LEU A 405 11.52 -48.95 24.14
CA LEU A 405 11.14 -49.68 22.93
C LEU A 405 12.21 -49.55 21.83
N CYS A 406 12.81 -48.37 21.69
CA CYS A 406 13.95 -48.14 20.81
C CYS A 406 15.16 -49.00 21.17
N LYS A 407 15.42 -49.16 22.46
CA LYS A 407 16.47 -50.07 22.95
C LYS A 407 16.16 -51.53 22.59
N GLU A 408 14.91 -51.97 22.75
CA GLU A 408 14.49 -53.32 22.34
C GLU A 408 14.53 -53.52 20.80
N ALA A 409 14.26 -52.47 20.02
CA ALA A 409 14.43 -52.44 18.58
C ALA A 409 15.91 -52.37 18.13
N GLY A 410 16.86 -52.25 19.06
CA GLY A 410 18.29 -52.21 18.76
C GLY A 410 18.79 -50.87 18.21
N HIS A 411 18.03 -49.79 18.38
CA HIS A 411 18.41 -48.44 17.94
C HIS A 411 19.59 -47.89 18.77
N GLN A 412 20.57 -47.28 18.12
CA GLN A 412 21.77 -46.70 18.74
C GLN A 412 21.94 -45.20 18.48
N GLY A 413 21.06 -44.61 17.64
CA GLY A 413 21.13 -43.20 17.25
C GLY A 413 20.34 -42.25 18.17
N PRO A 414 20.18 -40.98 17.76
CA PRO A 414 19.30 -40.04 18.44
C PRO A 414 17.88 -40.56 18.56
N LEU A 415 17.22 -40.30 19.71
CA LEU A 415 15.93 -40.90 20.02
C LEU A 415 14.82 -40.49 19.02
N HIS A 416 14.89 -39.29 18.46
CA HIS A 416 13.92 -38.79 17.46
C HIS A 416 14.02 -39.45 16.08
N GLN A 417 15.06 -40.26 15.83
CA GLN A 417 15.23 -41.01 14.58
C GLN A 417 14.84 -42.48 14.74
N CYS A 418 14.42 -42.89 15.94
CA CYS A 418 14.09 -44.27 16.22
C CYS A 418 12.76 -44.68 15.58
N ASP A 419 12.79 -45.79 14.84
CA ASP A 419 11.63 -46.46 14.30
C ASP A 419 11.57 -47.91 14.86
N ILE A 420 10.52 -48.22 15.62
CA ILE A 420 10.33 -49.54 16.24
C ILE A 420 9.61 -50.53 15.31
N TYR A 421 9.17 -50.10 14.13
CA TYR A 421 8.46 -50.93 13.16
C TYR A 421 9.19 -52.26 12.89
N GLN A 422 8.45 -53.37 12.87
CA GLN A 422 8.93 -54.76 12.75
C GLN A 422 9.77 -55.29 13.93
N SER A 423 9.90 -54.55 15.04
CA SER A 423 10.54 -55.07 16.26
C SER A 423 9.56 -55.86 17.13
N THR A 424 9.55 -57.18 16.97
CA THR A 424 8.73 -58.05 17.83
C THR A 424 9.13 -57.99 19.30
N LYS A 425 10.39 -57.66 19.61
CA LYS A 425 10.86 -57.44 20.99
C LYS A 425 10.21 -56.22 21.62
N ALA A 426 10.15 -55.10 20.89
CA ALA A 426 9.44 -53.90 21.33
C ALA A 426 7.95 -54.20 21.51
N GLY A 427 7.35 -54.95 20.57
CA GLY A 427 5.96 -55.40 20.68
C GLY A 427 5.68 -56.32 21.87
N ASP A 428 6.60 -57.23 22.23
CA ASP A 428 6.46 -58.06 23.42
C ASP A 428 6.45 -57.22 24.72
N THR A 429 7.27 -56.16 24.78
CA THR A 429 7.25 -55.19 25.89
C THR A 429 5.91 -54.44 25.95
N LEU A 430 5.44 -53.91 24.81
CA LEU A 430 4.13 -53.26 24.71
C LEU A 430 2.99 -54.19 25.14
N ARG A 431 3.02 -55.46 24.69
CA ARG A 431 2.01 -56.47 25.02
C ARG A 431 1.95 -56.71 26.53
N LYS A 432 3.10 -56.87 27.20
CA LYS A 432 3.18 -57.07 28.65
C LYS A 432 2.57 -55.90 29.42
N VAL A 433 2.84 -54.66 29.00
CA VAL A 433 2.29 -53.46 29.65
C VAL A 433 0.78 -53.37 29.48
N MET A 434 0.25 -53.68 28.30
CA MET A 434 -1.19 -53.55 28.04
C MET A 434 -2.03 -54.68 28.66
N GLN A 435 -1.54 -55.93 28.70
CA GLN A 435 -2.29 -57.11 29.15
C GLN A 435 -2.70 -57.06 30.63
N VAL A 436 -1.91 -56.38 31.47
CA VAL A 436 -2.18 -56.26 32.91
C VAL A 436 -3.37 -55.35 33.22
N GLY A 437 -3.75 -54.44 32.32
CA GLY A 437 -4.79 -53.46 32.60
C GLY A 437 -4.52 -52.69 33.91
N SER A 438 -5.54 -52.50 34.74
CA SER A 438 -5.41 -51.90 36.08
C SER A 438 -5.32 -52.94 37.21
N SER A 439 -4.93 -54.19 36.88
CA SER A 439 -4.85 -55.27 37.88
C SER A 439 -3.68 -55.15 38.86
N ARG A 440 -2.72 -54.26 38.60
CA ARG A 440 -1.49 -54.06 39.39
C ARG A 440 -1.14 -52.58 39.46
N PRO A 441 -0.40 -52.14 40.50
CA PRO A 441 0.09 -50.78 40.60
C PRO A 441 0.95 -50.41 39.40
N TRP A 442 0.73 -49.21 38.84
CA TRP A 442 1.41 -48.79 37.62
C TRP A 442 2.92 -48.69 37.77
N GLN A 443 3.43 -48.41 38.97
CA GLN A 443 4.86 -48.35 39.28
C GLN A 443 5.53 -49.71 39.06
N GLU A 444 4.87 -50.80 39.45
CA GLU A 444 5.37 -52.15 39.22
C GLU A 444 5.39 -52.48 37.73
N VAL A 445 4.31 -52.13 37.02
CA VAL A 445 4.19 -52.32 35.58
C VAL A 445 5.28 -51.53 34.84
N LEU A 446 5.55 -50.29 35.25
CA LEU A 446 6.61 -49.47 34.67
C LEU A 446 7.99 -50.10 34.92
N LYS A 447 8.24 -50.54 36.16
CA LYS A 447 9.52 -51.11 36.56
C LYS A 447 9.85 -52.40 35.80
N GLU A 448 8.85 -53.25 35.61
CA GLU A 448 9.00 -54.47 34.82
C GLU A 448 9.20 -54.19 33.32
N ALA A 449 8.53 -53.16 32.79
CA ALA A 449 8.59 -52.84 31.37
C ALA A 449 9.87 -52.09 30.96
N ILE A 450 10.30 -51.12 31.77
CA ILE A 450 11.35 -50.18 31.39
C ILE A 450 12.44 -50.00 32.47
N GLY A 451 12.35 -50.71 33.60
CA GLY A 451 13.39 -50.75 34.63
C GLY A 451 13.33 -49.64 35.69
N THR A 452 12.30 -48.78 35.68
CA THR A 452 12.09 -47.72 36.68
C THR A 452 10.63 -47.68 37.16
N ASP A 453 10.41 -47.35 38.43
CA ASP A 453 9.08 -47.13 39.03
C ASP A 453 8.68 -45.65 39.09
N ALA A 454 9.52 -44.75 38.61
CA ALA A 454 9.31 -43.30 38.64
C ALA A 454 9.03 -42.69 37.25
N LEU A 455 8.24 -41.61 37.25
CA LEU A 455 8.11 -40.72 36.09
C LEU A 455 9.40 -39.90 35.91
N ASP A 456 9.88 -39.78 34.67
CA ASP A 456 11.15 -39.13 34.34
C ASP A 456 11.05 -38.37 33.01
N ALA A 457 11.36 -37.06 33.02
CA ALA A 457 11.34 -36.21 31.85
C ALA A 457 12.61 -36.33 30.99
N GLN A 458 13.67 -36.98 31.48
CA GLN A 458 14.96 -37.06 30.78
C GLN A 458 14.86 -37.67 29.37
N PRO A 459 14.08 -38.73 29.10
CA PRO A 459 13.93 -39.25 27.75
C PRO A 459 13.29 -38.25 26.78
N LEU A 460 12.33 -37.45 27.25
CA LEU A 460 11.75 -36.35 26.48
C LEU A 460 12.81 -35.29 26.18
N LEU A 461 13.58 -34.86 27.18
CA LEU A 461 14.67 -33.90 26.98
C LEU A 461 15.73 -34.41 26.00
N ASN A 462 16.05 -35.70 26.04
CA ASN A 462 16.98 -36.34 25.10
C ASN A 462 16.42 -36.35 23.67
N TYR A 463 15.12 -36.56 23.48
CA TYR A 463 14.46 -36.50 22.17
C TYR A 463 14.63 -35.11 21.53
N PHE A 464 14.40 -34.05 22.32
CA PHE A 464 14.45 -32.65 21.86
C PHE A 464 15.83 -31.98 21.99
N GLN A 465 16.88 -32.72 22.38
CA GLN A 465 18.20 -32.17 22.64
C GLN A 465 18.75 -31.31 21.47
N PRO A 466 18.66 -31.71 20.19
CA PRO A 466 19.19 -30.91 19.10
C PRO A 466 18.50 -29.54 18.95
N VAL A 467 17.17 -29.50 19.00
CA VAL A 467 16.43 -28.23 18.91
C VAL A 467 16.58 -27.38 20.17
N SER A 468 16.71 -28.01 21.34
CA SER A 468 16.98 -27.32 22.61
C SER A 468 18.29 -26.52 22.54
N GLN A 469 19.37 -27.18 22.10
CA GLN A 469 20.67 -26.53 21.92
C GLN A 469 20.59 -25.41 20.87
N TRP A 470 19.93 -25.68 19.74
CA TRP A 470 19.75 -24.68 18.70
C TRP A 470 18.97 -23.44 19.19
N LEU A 471 17.87 -23.62 19.92
CA LEU A 471 17.08 -22.52 20.49
C LEU A 471 17.89 -21.68 21.47
N GLN A 472 18.68 -22.32 22.35
CA GLN A 472 19.57 -21.63 23.29
C GLN A 472 20.58 -20.73 22.55
N GLU A 473 21.23 -21.25 21.51
CA GLU A 473 22.15 -20.47 20.69
C GLU A 473 21.46 -19.31 19.99
N GLN A 474 20.26 -19.53 19.42
CA GLN A 474 19.51 -18.47 18.74
C GLN A 474 19.06 -17.37 19.69
N ASN A 475 18.59 -17.72 20.88
CA ASN A 475 18.14 -16.77 21.88
C ASN A 475 19.32 -15.96 22.43
N GLN A 476 20.46 -16.61 22.70
CA GLN A 476 21.68 -15.95 23.14
C GLN A 476 22.23 -14.98 22.09
N ARG A 477 22.28 -15.38 20.81
CA ARG A 477 22.77 -14.53 19.70
C ARG A 477 21.96 -13.25 19.50
N ASN A 478 20.69 -13.25 19.91
CA ASN A 478 19.80 -12.10 19.72
C ASN A 478 19.50 -11.35 21.03
N GLY A 479 20.09 -11.77 22.16
CA GLY A 479 19.88 -11.12 23.45
C GLY A 479 18.46 -11.26 23.99
N GLU A 480 17.81 -12.40 23.74
CA GLU A 480 16.43 -12.64 24.17
C GLU A 480 16.31 -12.78 25.70
N VAL A 481 15.23 -12.25 26.26
CA VAL A 481 14.88 -12.46 27.67
C VAL A 481 14.16 -13.79 27.81
N LEU A 482 14.68 -14.72 28.61
CA LEU A 482 13.96 -15.95 28.95
C LEU A 482 12.88 -15.64 30.00
N GLY A 483 11.69 -16.20 29.81
CA GLY A 483 10.52 -15.92 30.66
C GLY A 483 9.89 -14.56 30.38
N TRP A 484 9.03 -14.11 31.28
CA TRP A 484 8.20 -12.90 31.13
C TRP A 484 8.22 -12.07 32.43
N PRO A 485 9.32 -11.32 32.70
CA PRO A 485 9.41 -10.49 33.89
C PRO A 485 8.31 -9.43 33.97
N GLU A 486 7.74 -9.00 32.84
CA GLU A 486 6.59 -8.09 32.77
C GLU A 486 5.27 -8.88 32.83
N PHE A 487 5.07 -9.59 33.94
CA PHE A 487 4.00 -10.58 34.14
C PHE A 487 2.58 -10.04 33.86
N GLN A 488 2.33 -8.76 34.16
CA GLN A 488 1.00 -8.14 34.03
C GLN A 488 0.75 -7.50 32.66
N TRP A 489 1.70 -7.58 31.72
CA TRP A 489 1.54 -6.95 30.42
C TRP A 489 0.42 -7.61 29.60
N GLN A 490 -0.41 -6.78 28.97
CA GLN A 490 -1.47 -7.16 28.04
C GLN A 490 -1.41 -6.25 26.81
N PRO A 491 -1.77 -6.76 25.61
CA PRO A 491 -1.76 -5.93 24.41
C PRO A 491 -2.94 -4.94 24.43
N PRO A 492 -2.79 -3.76 23.80
CA PRO A 492 -3.88 -2.82 23.62
C PRO A 492 -4.90 -3.33 22.58
N LEU A 493 -6.15 -2.87 22.69
CA LEU A 493 -7.16 -3.08 21.66
C LEU A 493 -6.77 -2.35 20.34
N PRO A 494 -7.11 -2.91 19.18
CA PRO A 494 -7.09 -2.16 17.91
C PRO A 494 -8.04 -0.96 17.98
N ASN A 495 -7.74 0.15 17.30
CA ASN A 495 -8.68 1.28 17.29
C ASN A 495 -9.91 0.89 16.45
N ASN A 496 -11.10 1.35 16.85
CA ASN A 496 -12.38 1.02 16.21
C ASN A 496 -12.71 -0.50 16.20
N TYR A 497 -12.14 -1.28 17.12
CA TYR A 497 -12.61 -2.64 17.38
C TYR A 497 -14.03 -2.61 17.97
N PRO A 498 -15.00 -3.42 17.49
CA PRO A 498 -14.86 -4.50 16.51
C PRO A 498 -15.20 -4.14 15.05
N ASP A 499 -15.50 -2.88 14.73
CA ASP A 499 -16.06 -2.47 13.42
C ASP A 499 -15.10 -2.69 12.23
N ASN A 500 -13.78 -2.65 12.45
CA ASN A 500 -12.75 -2.74 11.39
C ASN A 500 -11.95 -4.06 11.37
N VAL A 501 -12.44 -5.14 11.98
CA VAL A 501 -11.71 -6.44 12.04
C VAL A 501 -11.39 -7.07 10.68
N VAL A 502 -11.95 -6.54 9.59
CA VAL A 502 -11.73 -6.98 8.20
C VAL A 502 -10.46 -6.39 7.59
N LEU A 503 -9.99 -5.23 8.08
CA LEU A 503 -8.86 -4.54 7.47
C LEU A 503 -7.53 -5.21 7.85
N VAL A 504 -6.64 -5.34 6.86
CA VAL A 504 -5.29 -5.90 7.04
C VAL A 504 -4.37 -4.80 7.57
N THR A 505 -3.81 -5.01 8.75
CA THR A 505 -2.86 -4.08 9.39
C THR A 505 -1.41 -4.56 9.29
N ASP A 506 -1.20 -5.72 8.67
CA ASP A 506 0.08 -6.42 8.63
C ASP A 506 0.97 -5.98 7.46
N GLU A 507 2.18 -5.49 7.76
CA GLU A 507 3.11 -4.97 6.75
C GLU A 507 3.73 -6.05 5.87
N VAL A 508 3.87 -7.29 6.36
CA VAL A 508 4.43 -8.39 5.55
C VAL A 508 3.47 -8.74 4.41
N THR A 509 2.19 -8.86 4.72
CA THR A 509 1.11 -9.09 3.74
C THR A 509 1.02 -7.92 2.78
N ALA A 510 1.22 -6.69 3.26
CA ALA A 510 1.26 -5.51 2.41
C ALA A 510 2.45 -5.52 1.45
N ARG A 511 3.63 -5.97 1.90
CA ARG A 511 4.81 -6.14 1.03
C ARG A 511 4.56 -7.18 -0.04
N ASP A 512 4.04 -8.36 0.31
CA ASP A 512 3.74 -9.43 -0.67
C ASP A 512 2.69 -8.93 -1.69
N PHE A 513 1.69 -8.18 -1.23
CA PHE A 513 0.71 -7.51 -2.08
C PHE A 513 1.37 -6.51 -3.05
N LEU A 514 2.30 -5.69 -2.57
CA LEU A 514 3.01 -4.67 -3.36
C LEU A 514 3.96 -5.30 -4.38
N GLU A 515 4.63 -6.40 -4.04
CA GLU A 515 5.46 -7.16 -4.99
C GLU A 515 4.62 -7.77 -6.11
N ALA A 516 3.46 -8.32 -5.77
CA ALA A 516 2.50 -8.82 -6.76
C ALA A 516 1.94 -7.70 -7.65
N TYR A 517 1.63 -6.53 -7.06
CA TYR A 517 1.22 -5.35 -7.79
C TYR A 517 2.30 -4.93 -8.79
N ASP A 518 3.52 -4.69 -8.33
CA ASP A 518 4.63 -4.21 -9.17
C ASP A 518 4.86 -5.13 -10.36
N LYS A 519 4.98 -6.45 -10.12
CA LYS A 519 5.18 -7.44 -11.18
C LYS A 519 4.08 -7.44 -12.22
N LYS A 520 2.81 -7.30 -11.81
CA LYS A 520 1.67 -7.30 -12.73
C LYS A 520 1.53 -5.97 -13.48
N SER A 521 1.73 -4.86 -12.78
CA SER A 521 1.68 -3.50 -13.33
C SER A 521 2.71 -3.29 -14.43
N LEU A 522 3.95 -3.76 -14.25
CA LEU A 522 5.01 -3.67 -15.27
C LEU A 522 4.57 -4.29 -16.62
N VAL A 523 3.81 -5.39 -16.59
CA VAL A 523 3.31 -6.04 -17.81
C VAL A 523 2.14 -5.25 -18.41
N VAL A 524 1.12 -4.95 -17.61
CA VAL A 524 -0.10 -4.29 -18.09
C VAL A 524 0.20 -2.87 -18.60
N TRP A 525 1.06 -2.13 -17.91
CA TRP A 525 1.41 -0.76 -18.29
C TRP A 525 2.31 -0.72 -19.52
N ASN A 526 3.19 -1.71 -19.71
CA ASN A 526 3.97 -1.84 -20.94
C ASN A 526 3.07 -2.08 -22.16
N GLU A 527 2.11 -3.00 -22.07
CA GLU A 527 1.16 -3.29 -23.15
C GLU A 527 0.29 -2.08 -23.48
N TYR A 528 -0.15 -1.34 -22.46
CA TYR A 528 -0.88 -0.08 -22.63
C TYR A 528 -0.02 0.99 -23.31
N ALA A 529 1.22 1.19 -22.85
CA ALA A 529 2.14 2.17 -23.43
C ALA A 529 2.41 1.87 -24.91
N GLU A 530 2.57 0.61 -25.30
CA GLU A 530 2.76 0.20 -26.69
C GLU A 530 1.53 0.48 -27.56
N ALA A 531 0.32 0.15 -27.08
CA ALA A 531 -0.91 0.47 -27.81
C ALA A 531 -1.12 1.98 -27.95
N ASN A 532 -0.81 2.75 -26.91
CA ASN A 532 -0.94 4.20 -26.93
C ASN A 532 0.10 4.86 -27.85
N TRP A 533 1.32 4.36 -27.85
CA TRP A 533 2.38 4.76 -28.79
C TRP A 533 1.95 4.50 -30.24
N ASN A 534 1.43 3.30 -30.53
CA ASN A 534 0.97 2.92 -31.87
C ASN A 534 -0.16 3.82 -32.38
N TYR A 535 -1.09 4.21 -31.50
CA TYR A 535 -2.11 5.18 -31.84
C TYR A 535 -1.53 6.57 -32.11
N ASN A 536 -0.66 7.07 -31.24
CA ASN A 536 -0.07 8.40 -31.35
C ASN A 536 0.86 8.57 -32.58
N THR A 537 1.44 7.47 -33.08
CA THR A 537 2.34 7.44 -34.24
C THR A 537 1.70 6.86 -35.51
N ASN A 538 0.43 6.44 -35.43
CA ASN A 538 -0.36 5.95 -36.55
C ASN A 538 -1.87 6.01 -36.21
N ILE A 539 -2.47 7.19 -36.36
CA ILE A 539 -3.88 7.41 -36.03
C ILE A 539 -4.75 6.68 -37.07
N SER A 540 -5.49 5.67 -36.60
CA SER A 540 -6.42 4.89 -37.42
C SER A 540 -7.57 4.36 -36.57
N LYS A 541 -8.64 3.90 -37.22
CA LYS A 541 -9.76 3.24 -36.52
C LYS A 541 -9.29 1.98 -35.78
N GLU A 542 -8.35 1.23 -36.36
CA GLU A 542 -7.81 0.00 -35.76
C GLU A 542 -6.99 0.30 -34.51
N THR A 543 -6.02 1.20 -34.59
CA THR A 543 -5.19 1.59 -33.43
C THR A 543 -6.01 2.25 -32.32
N SER A 544 -7.06 2.99 -32.66
CA SER A 544 -8.03 3.55 -31.71
C SER A 544 -8.78 2.45 -30.93
N MET A 545 -9.27 1.41 -31.61
CA MET A 545 -9.96 0.29 -30.96
C MET A 545 -9.01 -0.51 -30.03
N ILE A 546 -7.77 -0.78 -30.49
CA ILE A 546 -6.76 -1.48 -29.69
C ILE A 546 -6.42 -0.66 -28.43
N LEU A 547 -6.23 0.65 -28.56
CA LEU A 547 -5.98 1.52 -27.40
C LEU A 547 -7.17 1.51 -26.42
N MET A 548 -8.41 1.49 -26.90
CA MET A 548 -9.59 1.41 -26.04
C MET A 548 -9.67 0.08 -25.28
N GLU A 549 -9.35 -1.02 -25.94
CA GLU A 549 -9.25 -2.35 -25.30
C GLU A 549 -8.18 -2.35 -24.20
N LYS A 550 -6.99 -1.83 -24.49
CA LYS A 550 -5.90 -1.75 -23.50
C LYS A 550 -6.19 -0.78 -22.35
N ASN A 551 -6.90 0.32 -22.59
CA ASN A 551 -7.42 1.18 -21.51
C ASN A 551 -8.32 0.41 -20.56
N THR A 552 -9.20 -0.45 -21.09
CA THR A 552 -10.10 -1.28 -20.28
C THR A 552 -9.33 -2.33 -19.46
N GLN A 553 -8.32 -2.97 -20.07
CA GLN A 553 -7.45 -3.92 -19.37
C GLN A 553 -6.66 -3.24 -18.23
N MET A 554 -6.11 -2.06 -18.48
CA MET A 554 -5.42 -1.26 -17.46
C MET A 554 -6.37 -0.84 -16.34
N ALA A 555 -7.58 -0.38 -16.66
CA ALA A 555 -8.57 0.00 -15.65
C ALA A 555 -9.02 -1.18 -14.78
N ASN A 556 -9.25 -2.36 -15.37
CA ASN A 556 -9.59 -3.57 -14.61
C ASN A 556 -8.47 -3.95 -13.62
N HIS A 557 -7.21 -3.86 -14.06
CA HIS A 557 -6.06 -4.05 -13.18
C HIS A 557 -6.04 -3.02 -12.04
N THR A 558 -6.26 -1.73 -12.34
CA THR A 558 -6.31 -0.67 -11.34
C THR A 558 -7.42 -0.92 -10.32
N VAL A 559 -8.63 -1.28 -10.76
CA VAL A 559 -9.77 -1.63 -9.88
C VAL A 559 -9.44 -2.82 -9.00
N GLU A 560 -8.89 -3.89 -9.55
CA GLU A 560 -8.54 -5.10 -8.81
C GLU A 560 -7.57 -4.78 -7.66
N PHE A 561 -6.45 -4.13 -7.97
CA PHE A 561 -5.43 -3.86 -6.99
C PHE A 561 -5.79 -2.71 -6.06
N GLY A 562 -6.40 -1.63 -6.54
CA GLY A 562 -6.79 -0.51 -5.69
C GLY A 562 -7.92 -0.87 -4.73
N THR A 563 -8.88 -1.70 -5.14
CA THR A 563 -9.92 -2.22 -4.22
C THR A 563 -9.29 -3.09 -3.14
N ARG A 564 -8.37 -3.99 -3.50
CA ARG A 564 -7.60 -4.77 -2.51
C ARG A 564 -6.74 -3.88 -1.60
N ALA A 565 -6.09 -2.85 -2.15
CA ALA A 565 -5.27 -1.91 -1.37
C ALA A 565 -6.09 -1.15 -0.33
N ARG A 566 -7.37 -0.85 -0.60
CA ARG A 566 -8.31 -0.24 0.35
C ARG A 566 -8.69 -1.15 1.53
N HIS A 567 -8.42 -2.46 1.44
CA HIS A 567 -8.57 -3.37 2.58
C HIS A 567 -7.39 -3.31 3.55
N PHE A 568 -6.33 -2.56 3.25
CA PHE A 568 -5.22 -2.36 4.17
C PHE A 568 -5.40 -1.04 4.94
N ASP A 569 -5.30 -1.12 6.27
CA ASP A 569 -5.25 0.07 7.10
C ASP A 569 -3.80 0.54 7.25
N ILE A 570 -3.43 1.47 6.37
CA ILE A 570 -2.08 2.03 6.27
C ILE A 570 -1.76 3.01 7.42
N THR A 571 -2.72 3.33 8.30
CA THR A 571 -2.47 4.25 9.43
C THR A 571 -1.47 3.65 10.43
N TYR A 572 -1.43 2.32 10.53
CA TYR A 572 -0.57 1.55 11.44
C TYR A 572 0.79 1.18 10.86
N PHE A 573 1.03 1.45 9.57
CA PHE A 573 2.30 1.08 8.93
C PHE A 573 3.42 1.97 9.47
N GLN A 574 4.46 1.31 10.00
CA GLN A 574 5.71 1.91 10.44
C GLN A 574 6.63 2.19 9.25
N ASN A 575 6.60 1.34 8.22
CA ASN A 575 7.38 1.52 7.01
C ASN A 575 6.73 2.59 6.11
N THR A 576 7.32 3.79 6.14
CA THR A 576 6.84 4.95 5.38
C THR A 576 6.83 4.72 3.86
N THR A 577 7.73 3.89 3.33
CA THR A 577 7.77 3.53 1.91
C THR A 577 6.57 2.66 1.53
N LEU A 578 6.25 1.62 2.32
CA LEU A 578 5.07 0.78 2.09
C LEU A 578 3.80 1.63 2.20
N LYS A 579 3.71 2.47 3.24
CA LYS A 579 2.58 3.38 3.44
C LYS A 579 2.36 4.30 2.24
N ARG A 580 3.43 4.88 1.69
CA ARG A 580 3.36 5.76 0.52
C ARG A 580 2.92 5.02 -0.75
N MET A 581 3.44 3.81 -0.99
CA MET A 581 2.99 3.00 -2.14
C MET A 581 1.51 2.64 -2.02
N MET A 582 1.08 2.17 -0.84
CA MET A 582 -0.31 1.80 -0.60
C MET A 582 -1.26 2.98 -0.76
N TYR A 583 -0.90 4.16 -0.22
CA TYR A 583 -1.69 5.37 -0.39
C TYR A 583 -1.92 5.71 -1.87
N LYS A 584 -0.87 5.60 -2.71
CA LYS A 584 -0.99 5.84 -4.15
C LYS A 584 -1.86 4.81 -4.87
N ILE A 585 -1.76 3.52 -4.51
CA ILE A 585 -2.53 2.43 -5.13
C ILE A 585 -4.01 2.47 -4.70
N GLN A 586 -4.32 3.04 -3.53
CA GLN A 586 -5.71 3.23 -3.07
C GLN A 586 -6.49 4.25 -3.92
N ASP A 587 -5.80 5.13 -4.65
CA ASP A 587 -6.39 6.00 -5.66
C ASP A 587 -6.58 5.23 -6.98
N LEU A 588 -7.84 5.05 -7.37
CA LEU A 588 -8.24 4.35 -8.58
C LEU A 588 -8.30 5.29 -9.80
N GLU A 589 -8.10 6.59 -9.60
CA GLU A 589 -8.27 7.63 -10.63
C GLU A 589 -9.63 7.47 -11.35
N ARG A 590 -9.64 7.54 -12.68
CA ARG A 590 -10.84 7.32 -13.51
C ARG A 590 -11.41 5.91 -13.40
N ALA A 591 -10.61 4.91 -13.02
CA ALA A 591 -11.07 3.53 -12.91
C ALA A 591 -12.06 3.31 -11.74
N ALA A 592 -12.21 4.30 -10.84
CA ALA A 592 -13.27 4.32 -9.85
C ALA A 592 -14.69 4.42 -10.47
N LEU A 593 -14.80 4.92 -11.71
CA LEU A 593 -16.09 5.05 -12.40
C LEU A 593 -16.70 3.66 -12.70
N PRO A 594 -18.04 3.54 -12.69
CA PRO A 594 -18.73 2.38 -13.25
C PRO A 594 -18.30 2.12 -14.69
N THR A 595 -18.25 0.86 -15.12
CA THR A 595 -17.72 0.44 -16.45
C THR A 595 -18.29 1.27 -17.61
N SER A 596 -19.62 1.48 -17.66
CA SER A 596 -20.26 2.27 -18.73
C SER A 596 -19.82 3.74 -18.74
N GLU A 597 -19.62 4.34 -17.58
CA GLU A 597 -19.17 5.74 -17.45
C GLU A 597 -17.67 5.88 -17.73
N LEU A 598 -16.88 4.85 -17.40
CA LEU A 598 -15.46 4.79 -17.75
C LEU A 598 -15.25 4.68 -19.27
N GLU A 599 -16.04 3.83 -19.94
CA GLU A 599 -16.03 3.73 -21.40
C GLU A 599 -16.42 5.07 -22.05
N GLU A 600 -17.47 5.73 -21.55
CA GLU A 600 -17.88 7.06 -22.00
C GLU A 600 -16.76 8.09 -21.78
N TYR A 601 -16.13 8.10 -20.60
CA TYR A 601 -15.00 8.98 -20.28
C TYR A 601 -13.82 8.79 -21.24
N ASN A 602 -13.41 7.54 -21.46
CA ASN A 602 -12.29 7.22 -22.34
C ASN A 602 -12.61 7.59 -23.80
N GLN A 603 -13.83 7.35 -24.27
CA GLN A 603 -14.27 7.72 -25.61
C GLN A 603 -14.29 9.24 -25.79
N ILE A 604 -14.78 9.99 -24.80
CA ILE A 604 -14.77 11.45 -24.82
C ILE A 604 -13.34 11.98 -24.91
N LEU A 605 -12.44 11.49 -24.07
CA LEU A 605 -11.03 11.93 -24.06
C LEU A 605 -10.36 11.67 -25.42
N LEU A 606 -10.51 10.45 -25.94
CA LEU A 606 -9.95 10.08 -27.25
C LEU A 606 -10.55 10.93 -28.37
N THR A 607 -11.85 11.20 -28.33
CA THR A 607 -12.53 12.04 -29.35
C THR A 607 -12.03 13.48 -29.31
N MET A 608 -11.86 14.06 -28.12
CA MET A 608 -11.33 15.41 -27.96
C MET A 608 -9.89 15.51 -28.47
N GLU A 609 -9.03 14.55 -28.11
CA GLU A 609 -7.63 14.50 -28.56
C GLU A 609 -7.50 14.30 -30.09
N THR A 610 -8.32 13.40 -30.66
CA THR A 610 -8.37 13.19 -32.11
C THR A 610 -8.81 14.46 -32.82
N THR A 611 -9.91 15.07 -32.36
CA THR A 611 -10.48 16.29 -32.94
C THR A 611 -9.46 17.41 -32.98
N TYR A 612 -8.63 17.54 -31.94
CA TYR A 612 -7.54 18.51 -31.91
C TYR A 612 -6.44 18.15 -32.93
N SER A 613 -5.98 16.89 -32.93
CA SER A 613 -4.78 16.46 -33.68
C SER A 613 -4.98 16.43 -35.20
N VAL A 614 -6.17 16.07 -35.68
CA VAL A 614 -6.44 15.93 -37.13
C VAL A 614 -7.05 17.19 -37.75
N ALA A 615 -7.30 18.23 -36.96
CA ALA A 615 -7.96 19.43 -37.44
C ALA A 615 -7.11 20.20 -38.48
N SER A 616 -7.77 20.58 -39.56
CA SER A 616 -7.23 21.49 -40.57
C SER A 616 -8.16 22.68 -40.79
N VAL A 617 -7.58 23.83 -41.07
CA VAL A 617 -8.28 25.06 -41.41
C VAL A 617 -8.06 25.39 -42.87
N CYS A 618 -9.14 25.62 -43.62
CA CYS A 618 -9.05 25.84 -45.07
C CYS A 618 -9.22 27.31 -45.45
N LEU A 619 -8.35 27.78 -46.33
CA LEU A 619 -8.47 29.07 -47.01
C LEU A 619 -9.66 29.03 -48.01
N PRO A 620 -10.24 30.19 -48.38
CA PRO A 620 -11.35 30.25 -49.34
C PRO A 620 -11.04 29.65 -50.72
N ASN A 621 -9.75 29.52 -51.07
CA ASN A 621 -9.27 28.92 -52.32
C ASN A 621 -9.17 27.38 -52.28
N GLY A 622 -9.51 26.75 -51.15
CA GLY A 622 -9.51 25.29 -50.98
C GLY A 622 -8.26 24.69 -50.32
N THR A 623 -7.20 25.47 -50.09
CA THR A 623 -5.98 24.96 -49.40
C THR A 623 -6.23 24.81 -47.90
N CYS A 624 -6.05 23.61 -47.36
CA CYS A 624 -6.19 23.33 -45.93
C CYS A 624 -4.83 23.26 -45.22
N LEU A 625 -4.72 23.92 -44.07
CA LEU A 625 -3.52 24.04 -43.25
C LEU A 625 -3.73 23.31 -41.93
N GLN A 626 -2.80 22.42 -41.56
CA GLN A 626 -2.76 21.81 -40.23
C GLN A 626 -2.13 22.77 -39.22
N LEU A 627 -2.30 22.50 -37.92
CA LEU A 627 -1.61 23.27 -36.88
C LEU A 627 -0.09 23.23 -37.07
N GLU A 628 0.48 22.02 -37.05
CA GLU A 628 1.91 21.78 -37.22
C GLU A 628 2.23 21.12 -38.58
N PRO A 629 3.13 21.70 -39.39
CA PRO A 629 3.89 22.93 -39.15
C PRO A 629 3.18 24.22 -39.65
N ASN A 630 2.06 24.13 -40.38
CA ASN A 630 1.61 25.22 -41.25
C ASN A 630 1.12 26.46 -40.49
N LEU A 631 0.10 26.33 -39.63
CA LEU A 631 -0.46 27.47 -38.89
C LEU A 631 0.54 27.99 -37.86
N THR A 632 1.32 27.11 -37.23
CA THR A 632 2.40 27.51 -36.31
C THR A 632 3.44 28.37 -37.02
N ASN A 633 3.90 27.97 -38.21
CA ASN A 633 4.81 28.77 -39.03
C ASN A 633 4.18 30.11 -39.44
N LEU A 634 2.92 30.12 -39.88
CA LEU A 634 2.21 31.35 -40.24
C LEU A 634 2.14 32.33 -39.06
N MET A 635 1.78 31.85 -37.87
CA MET A 635 1.75 32.66 -36.65
C MET A 635 3.13 33.17 -36.24
N ALA A 636 4.19 32.38 -36.47
CA ALA A 636 5.55 32.74 -36.13
C ALA A 636 6.14 33.80 -37.08
N THR A 637 5.92 33.67 -38.40
CA THR A 637 6.62 34.47 -39.41
C THR A 637 5.80 35.60 -40.02
N SER A 638 4.46 35.51 -40.06
CA SER A 638 3.65 36.59 -40.66
C SER A 638 3.71 37.85 -39.81
N ARG A 639 3.71 39.00 -40.48
CA ARG A 639 3.73 40.34 -39.86
C ARG A 639 2.55 41.19 -40.33
N LYS A 640 1.53 40.54 -40.90
CA LYS A 640 0.29 41.17 -41.37
C LYS A 640 -0.84 40.83 -40.41
N TYR A 641 -1.49 41.88 -39.90
CA TYR A 641 -2.56 41.77 -38.90
C TYR A 641 -3.67 40.80 -39.34
N GLU A 642 -4.21 40.99 -40.55
CA GLU A 642 -5.36 40.21 -41.04
C GLU A 642 -5.04 38.72 -41.30
N GLU A 643 -3.82 38.39 -41.72
CA GLU A 643 -3.41 36.98 -41.91
C GLU A 643 -3.30 36.26 -40.55
N LEU A 644 -2.69 36.92 -39.57
CA LEU A 644 -2.59 36.40 -38.19
C LEU A 644 -3.98 36.27 -37.56
N LEU A 645 -4.86 37.24 -37.79
CA LEU A 645 -6.23 37.21 -37.29
C LEU A 645 -7.01 36.05 -37.89
N TRP A 646 -6.90 35.85 -39.22
CA TRP A 646 -7.55 34.74 -39.90
C TRP A 646 -7.10 33.40 -39.32
N ALA A 647 -5.80 33.17 -39.18
CA ALA A 647 -5.28 31.91 -38.64
C ALA A 647 -5.73 31.68 -37.19
N TRP A 648 -5.59 32.70 -36.34
CA TRP A 648 -5.96 32.65 -34.92
C TRP A 648 -7.45 32.37 -34.70
N LYS A 649 -8.32 33.06 -35.44
CA LYS A 649 -9.78 32.94 -35.35
C LYS A 649 -10.23 31.60 -35.91
N SER A 650 -9.75 31.24 -37.09
CA SER A 650 -10.20 30.04 -37.78
C SER A 650 -9.79 28.76 -37.06
N TRP A 651 -8.63 28.74 -36.39
CA TRP A 651 -8.25 27.62 -35.52
C TRP A 651 -9.23 27.44 -34.35
N ARG A 652 -9.59 28.53 -33.66
CA ARG A 652 -10.55 28.51 -32.54
C ARG A 652 -11.96 28.14 -32.98
N ASP A 653 -12.39 28.66 -34.12
CA ASP A 653 -13.71 28.36 -34.68
C ASP A 653 -13.80 26.89 -35.11
N LYS A 654 -12.72 26.31 -35.66
CA LYS A 654 -12.69 24.91 -36.11
C LYS A 654 -12.53 23.93 -34.95
N VAL A 655 -11.59 24.18 -34.05
CA VAL A 655 -11.22 23.23 -32.99
C VAL A 655 -11.97 23.52 -31.71
N GLY A 656 -11.84 24.74 -31.17
CA GLY A 656 -12.47 25.11 -29.90
C GLY A 656 -13.97 24.79 -29.86
N ARG A 657 -14.71 25.23 -30.90
CA ARG A 657 -16.14 24.94 -31.02
C ARG A 657 -16.48 23.46 -31.13
N SER A 658 -15.60 22.66 -31.74
CA SER A 658 -15.80 21.21 -31.89
C SER A 658 -15.55 20.44 -30.60
N ILE A 659 -14.74 20.98 -29.67
CA ILE A 659 -14.49 20.39 -28.35
C ILE A 659 -15.61 20.70 -27.35
N LEU A 660 -16.26 21.86 -27.46
CA LEU A 660 -17.28 22.34 -26.52
C LEU A 660 -18.40 21.33 -26.20
N PRO A 661 -18.96 20.55 -27.14
CA PRO A 661 -20.01 19.58 -26.84
C PRO A 661 -19.59 18.46 -25.86
N PHE A 662 -18.31 18.11 -25.83
CA PHE A 662 -17.78 17.01 -25.03
C PHE A 662 -17.31 17.46 -23.64
N PHE A 663 -16.80 18.69 -23.55
CA PHE A 663 -16.10 19.17 -22.36
C PHE A 663 -16.96 19.18 -21.07
N PRO A 664 -18.24 19.59 -21.07
CA PRO A 664 -19.08 19.53 -19.87
C PRO A 664 -19.24 18.11 -19.31
N LYS A 665 -19.41 17.11 -20.19
CA LYS A 665 -19.55 15.71 -19.77
C LYS A 665 -18.23 15.14 -19.26
N TYR A 666 -17.11 15.53 -19.88
CA TYR A 666 -15.77 15.24 -19.35
C TYR A 666 -15.60 15.79 -17.92
N VAL A 667 -15.94 17.06 -17.66
CA VAL A 667 -15.84 17.67 -16.33
C VAL A 667 -16.70 16.93 -15.30
N GLU A 668 -17.94 16.59 -15.67
CA GLU A 668 -18.86 15.82 -14.83
C GLU A 668 -18.26 14.45 -14.40
N LEU A 669 -17.82 13.66 -15.38
CA LEU A 669 -17.26 12.33 -15.16
C LEU A 669 -15.92 12.38 -14.42
N SER A 670 -15.05 13.33 -14.78
CA SER A 670 -13.77 13.54 -14.10
C SER A 670 -13.95 13.90 -12.63
N ASN A 671 -14.88 14.81 -12.33
CA ASN A 671 -15.20 15.17 -10.95
C ASN A 671 -15.86 14.03 -10.17
N LYS A 672 -16.69 13.21 -10.84
CA LYS A 672 -17.26 12.01 -10.22
C LYS A 672 -16.17 11.01 -9.84
N ALA A 673 -15.21 10.77 -10.73
CA ALA A 673 -14.06 9.92 -10.44
C ALA A 673 -13.25 10.43 -9.24
N ALA A 674 -12.94 11.74 -9.21
CA ALA A 674 -12.20 12.36 -8.10
C ALA A 674 -12.92 12.17 -6.75
N ARG A 675 -14.24 12.38 -6.70
CA ARG A 675 -15.05 12.17 -5.49
C ARG A 675 -15.08 10.71 -5.02
N LEU A 676 -15.10 9.75 -5.95
CA LEU A 676 -15.05 8.33 -5.62
C LEU A 676 -13.69 7.89 -5.04
N ASN A 677 -12.65 8.72 -5.20
CA ASN A 677 -11.32 8.55 -4.61
C ASN A 677 -11.09 9.44 -3.37
N GLY A 678 -12.09 10.19 -2.92
CA GLY A 678 -12.02 10.97 -1.68
C GLY A 678 -11.56 12.43 -1.85
N TYR A 679 -11.42 12.92 -3.08
CA TYR A 679 -11.14 14.33 -3.37
C TYR A 679 -12.42 15.16 -3.54
N ALA A 680 -12.34 16.48 -3.41
CA ALA A 680 -13.49 17.35 -3.65
C ALA A 680 -13.90 17.42 -5.13
N ASP A 681 -12.90 17.52 -6.02
CA ASP A 681 -13.02 17.67 -7.47
C ASP A 681 -11.72 17.24 -8.17
N THR A 682 -11.70 17.25 -9.52
CA THR A 682 -10.50 16.89 -10.29
C THR A 682 -9.32 17.84 -10.03
N GLY A 683 -9.58 19.12 -9.78
CA GLY A 683 -8.52 20.08 -9.44
C GLY A 683 -7.83 19.75 -8.13
N ASP A 684 -8.59 19.34 -7.12
CA ASP A 684 -8.08 18.89 -5.82
C ASP A 684 -7.20 17.64 -5.96
N SER A 685 -7.67 16.63 -6.70
CA SER A 685 -6.87 15.44 -7.05
C SER A 685 -5.56 15.82 -7.74
N TRP A 686 -5.58 16.72 -8.74
CA TRP A 686 -4.36 17.12 -9.43
C TRP A 686 -3.37 17.88 -8.56
N ARG A 687 -3.86 18.76 -7.67
CA ARG A 687 -3.00 19.51 -6.73
C ARG A 687 -2.37 18.59 -5.69
N SER A 688 -3.02 17.48 -5.34
CA SER A 688 -2.52 16.52 -4.35
C SER A 688 -1.15 15.90 -4.72
N MET A 689 -0.82 15.82 -6.03
CA MET A 689 0.49 15.33 -6.52
C MET A 689 1.69 16.16 -6.04
N TYR A 690 1.45 17.37 -5.52
CA TYR A 690 2.50 18.23 -4.96
C TYR A 690 2.69 18.03 -3.45
N GLU A 691 1.80 17.28 -2.79
CA GLU A 691 1.84 17.00 -1.34
C GLU A 691 2.01 18.27 -0.49
N MET A 692 1.43 19.38 -0.97
CA MET A 692 1.65 20.71 -0.41
C MET A 692 0.32 21.42 -0.17
N PRO A 693 -0.16 21.48 1.09
CA PRO A 693 -1.42 22.15 1.42
C PRO A 693 -1.47 23.64 1.05
N THR A 694 -0.31 24.30 0.93
CA THR A 694 -0.18 25.74 0.62
C THR A 694 0.02 26.05 -0.86
N LEU A 695 -0.14 25.06 -1.75
CA LEU A 695 0.18 25.18 -3.18
C LEU A 695 -0.35 26.45 -3.85
N GLU A 696 -1.65 26.74 -3.74
CA GLU A 696 -2.24 27.91 -4.40
C GLU A 696 -1.64 29.24 -3.92
N GLN A 697 -1.38 29.34 -2.61
CA GLN A 697 -0.81 30.54 -1.99
C GLN A 697 0.64 30.75 -2.43
N ASP A 698 1.43 29.67 -2.49
CA ASP A 698 2.81 29.72 -2.94
C ASP A 698 2.91 30.07 -4.42
N LEU A 699 2.04 29.53 -5.27
CA LEU A 699 2.02 29.85 -6.70
C LEU A 699 1.64 31.32 -6.96
N GLU A 700 0.63 31.84 -6.26
CA GLU A 700 0.25 33.27 -6.36
C GLU A 700 1.41 34.16 -5.89
N ARG A 701 2.07 33.83 -4.77
CA ARG A 701 3.25 34.56 -4.29
C ARG A 701 4.36 34.60 -5.34
N LEU A 702 4.72 33.45 -5.92
CA LEU A 702 5.73 33.36 -6.98
C LEU A 702 5.35 34.19 -8.22
N PHE A 703 4.07 34.17 -8.60
CA PHE A 703 3.56 34.99 -9.68
C PHE A 703 3.71 36.49 -9.40
N GLN A 704 3.37 36.93 -8.18
CA GLN A 704 3.50 38.33 -7.75
C GLN A 704 4.96 38.78 -7.72
N GLU A 705 5.89 37.94 -7.27
CA GLU A 705 7.33 38.22 -7.28
C GLU A 705 7.86 38.48 -8.70
N LEU A 706 7.25 37.85 -9.72
CA LEU A 706 7.64 37.99 -11.14
C LEU A 706 6.91 39.12 -11.89
N GLN A 707 5.85 39.68 -11.32
CA GLN A 707 5.08 40.75 -11.98
C GLN A 707 5.93 41.94 -12.45
N PRO A 708 6.89 42.48 -11.66
CA PRO A 708 7.67 43.64 -12.09
C PRO A 708 8.42 43.39 -13.40
N LEU A 709 8.95 42.18 -13.60
CA LEU A 709 9.64 41.78 -14.81
C LEU A 709 8.67 41.61 -15.98
N TYR A 710 7.55 40.91 -15.76
CA TYR A 710 6.55 40.69 -16.80
C TYR A 710 5.91 41.99 -17.29
N LEU A 711 5.52 42.90 -16.38
CA LEU A 711 4.87 44.17 -16.74
C LEU A 711 5.80 45.08 -17.57
N ASN A 712 7.10 45.09 -17.24
CA ASN A 712 8.09 45.84 -18.01
C ASN A 712 8.32 45.24 -19.40
N LEU A 713 8.39 43.90 -19.50
CA LEU A 713 8.48 43.21 -20.78
C LEU A 713 7.22 43.47 -21.64
N HIS A 714 6.04 43.35 -21.05
CA HIS A 714 4.75 43.60 -21.71
C HIS A 714 4.66 45.01 -22.28
N ALA A 715 4.96 46.04 -21.47
CA ALA A 715 4.90 47.43 -21.93
C ALA A 715 5.88 47.70 -23.08
N TYR A 716 7.11 47.18 -22.99
CA TYR A 716 8.11 47.29 -24.05
C TYR A 716 7.65 46.65 -25.36
N VAL A 717 7.13 45.41 -25.28
CA VAL A 717 6.60 44.67 -26.44
C VAL A 717 5.39 45.40 -27.02
N ARG A 718 4.49 45.92 -26.18
CA ARG A 718 3.31 46.69 -26.62
C ARG A 718 3.70 47.92 -27.43
N ARG A 719 4.71 48.69 -27.00
CA ARG A 719 5.24 49.83 -27.77
C ARG A 719 5.77 49.39 -29.14
N ALA A 720 6.54 48.31 -29.17
CA ALA A 720 7.10 47.80 -30.43
C ALA A 720 6.01 47.32 -31.40
N LEU A 721 4.97 46.63 -30.90
CA LEU A 721 3.81 46.24 -31.69
C LEU A 721 3.03 47.46 -32.19
N HIS A 722 2.88 48.50 -31.35
CA HIS A 722 2.27 49.77 -31.76
C HIS A 722 3.05 50.41 -32.92
N ARG A 723 4.38 50.41 -32.86
CA ARG A 723 5.24 50.94 -33.94
C ARG A 723 5.05 50.19 -35.26
N HIS A 724 4.83 48.88 -35.23
CA HIS A 724 4.70 48.05 -36.44
C HIS A 724 3.26 48.01 -36.99
N TYR A 725 2.27 47.73 -36.13
CA TYR A 725 0.86 47.56 -36.53
C TYR A 725 0.06 48.86 -36.51
N GLY A 726 0.53 49.90 -35.82
CA GLY A 726 -0.10 51.22 -35.77
C GLY A 726 -1.12 51.43 -34.64
N PRO A 727 -1.45 52.70 -34.36
CA PRO A 727 -2.32 53.11 -33.24
C PRO A 727 -3.75 52.60 -33.33
N GLN A 728 -4.24 52.31 -34.54
CA GLN A 728 -5.58 51.77 -34.77
C GLN A 728 -5.73 50.30 -34.32
N HIS A 729 -4.62 49.60 -34.07
CA HIS A 729 -4.60 48.18 -33.72
C HIS A 729 -4.01 47.89 -32.35
N ILE A 730 -3.31 48.86 -31.73
CA ILE A 730 -2.67 48.73 -30.42
C ILE A 730 -2.93 49.99 -29.60
N ASN A 731 -3.41 49.83 -28.37
CA ASN A 731 -3.49 50.91 -27.40
C ASN A 731 -2.29 50.82 -26.44
N LEU A 732 -1.51 51.90 -26.30
CA LEU A 732 -0.33 51.94 -25.43
C LEU A 732 -0.65 51.84 -23.93
N GLU A 733 -1.91 52.00 -23.53
CA GLU A 733 -2.40 51.83 -22.15
C GLU A 733 -3.35 50.63 -22.00
N GLY A 734 -3.58 49.88 -23.07
CA GLY A 734 -4.53 48.77 -23.14
C GLY A 734 -3.87 47.38 -23.22
N PRO A 735 -4.66 46.30 -23.21
CA PRO A 735 -4.15 44.95 -23.41
C PRO A 735 -3.67 44.71 -24.85
N ILE A 736 -2.74 43.76 -25.04
CA ILE A 736 -2.21 43.40 -26.38
C ILE A 736 -3.18 42.40 -27.07
N PRO A 737 -3.51 42.58 -28.37
CA PRO A 737 -4.28 41.59 -29.12
C PRO A 737 -3.58 40.23 -29.21
N ALA A 738 -4.26 39.17 -28.77
CA ALA A 738 -3.67 37.85 -28.52
C ALA A 738 -3.11 37.10 -29.76
N HIS A 739 -3.27 37.62 -30.98
CA HIS A 739 -2.83 37.00 -32.23
C HIS A 739 -1.51 37.56 -32.77
N LEU A 740 -0.93 38.57 -32.11
CA LEU A 740 0.24 39.30 -32.61
C LEU A 740 1.57 38.89 -31.98
N LEU A 741 1.57 37.84 -31.16
CA LEU A 741 2.70 37.49 -30.30
C LEU A 741 3.48 36.27 -30.81
N GLY A 742 3.45 36.00 -32.11
CA GLY A 742 4.32 34.98 -32.73
C GLY A 742 3.95 33.53 -32.44
N ASN A 743 2.84 33.29 -31.72
CA ASN A 743 2.40 31.97 -31.29
C ASN A 743 0.85 31.93 -31.27
N MET A 744 0.26 30.77 -31.61
CA MET A 744 -1.20 30.56 -31.66
C MET A 744 -1.95 30.92 -30.37
N TRP A 745 -1.30 30.78 -29.22
CA TRP A 745 -1.87 31.05 -27.89
C TRP A 745 -1.23 32.25 -27.19
N ALA A 746 -0.23 32.89 -27.80
CA ALA A 746 0.60 33.90 -27.14
C ALA A 746 1.18 33.40 -25.79
N GLN A 747 1.55 32.12 -25.73
CA GLN A 747 2.17 31.53 -24.54
C GLN A 747 3.66 31.88 -24.45
N THR A 748 4.31 32.02 -25.59
CA THR A 748 5.71 32.41 -25.77
C THR A 748 5.78 33.40 -26.93
N TRP A 749 6.65 34.40 -26.83
CA TRP A 749 6.68 35.58 -27.69
C TRP A 749 7.99 35.69 -28.47
N SER A 750 8.89 34.73 -28.39
CA SER A 750 10.22 34.88 -28.98
C SER A 750 10.21 34.91 -30.51
N ASN A 751 9.12 34.47 -31.16
CA ASN A 751 8.95 34.54 -32.61
C ASN A 751 8.70 35.95 -33.15
N ILE A 752 8.45 36.95 -32.30
CA ILE A 752 8.40 38.37 -32.69
C ILE A 752 9.68 39.13 -32.35
N TYR A 753 10.77 38.42 -32.05
CA TYR A 753 12.05 39.01 -31.66
C TYR A 753 12.58 40.05 -32.67
N ASP A 754 12.35 39.84 -33.96
CA ASP A 754 12.67 40.78 -35.03
C ASP A 754 11.99 42.16 -34.86
N LEU A 755 10.81 42.22 -34.24
CA LEU A 755 10.08 43.47 -33.98
C LEU A 755 10.54 44.18 -32.70
N VAL A 756 11.08 43.42 -31.76
CA VAL A 756 11.36 43.86 -30.37
C VAL A 756 12.85 43.80 -30.02
N VAL A 757 13.73 43.62 -31.01
CA VAL A 757 15.17 43.55 -30.78
C VAL A 757 15.68 44.84 -30.12
N PRO A 758 16.29 44.78 -28.92
CA PRO A 758 16.82 45.95 -28.22
C PRO A 758 17.88 46.71 -29.01
N PHE A 759 18.85 45.97 -29.56
CA PHE A 759 19.98 46.51 -30.33
C PHE A 759 20.05 45.84 -31.70
N PRO A 760 19.40 46.40 -32.75
CA PRO A 760 19.37 45.82 -34.09
C PRO A 760 20.74 45.78 -34.79
N SER A 761 21.70 46.59 -34.33
CA SER A 761 23.07 46.66 -34.84
C SER A 761 23.94 45.47 -34.41
N ALA A 762 23.56 44.75 -33.35
CA ALA A 762 24.30 43.60 -32.87
C ALA A 762 24.02 42.33 -33.71
N PRO A 763 24.97 41.38 -33.83
CA PRO A 763 24.79 40.15 -34.57
C PRO A 763 23.57 39.33 -34.10
N LYS A 764 22.83 38.75 -35.05
CA LYS A 764 21.68 37.87 -34.76
C LYS A 764 22.14 36.60 -34.04
N MET A 765 21.35 36.15 -33.08
CA MET A 765 21.66 35.02 -32.19
C MET A 765 20.99 33.70 -32.59
N ASP A 766 20.22 33.69 -33.68
CA ASP A 766 19.49 32.51 -34.15
C ASP A 766 20.42 31.58 -34.93
N ALA A 767 20.60 30.36 -34.41
CA ALA A 767 21.42 29.32 -35.02
C ALA A 767 20.77 28.60 -36.21
N THR A 768 19.49 28.85 -36.51
CA THR A 768 18.71 28.09 -37.50
C THR A 768 19.35 28.11 -38.89
N GLU A 769 19.77 29.28 -39.39
CA GLU A 769 20.44 29.38 -40.69
C GLU A 769 21.77 28.61 -40.72
N ALA A 770 22.53 28.65 -39.62
CA ALA A 770 23.79 27.93 -39.47
C ALA A 770 23.55 26.42 -39.45
N MET A 771 22.54 25.93 -38.72
CA MET A 771 22.15 24.53 -38.66
C MET A 771 21.78 24.00 -40.05
N ILE A 772 20.93 24.73 -40.79
CA ILE A 772 20.52 24.35 -42.15
C ILE A 772 21.73 24.32 -43.09
N LYS A 773 22.57 25.36 -43.07
CA LYS A 773 23.76 25.47 -43.93
C LYS A 773 24.80 24.36 -43.66
N GLN A 774 24.88 23.89 -42.42
CA GLN A 774 25.78 22.81 -42.00
C GLN A 774 25.16 21.41 -42.15
N GLY A 775 23.95 21.29 -42.71
CA GLY A 775 23.29 20.00 -42.94
C GLY A 775 22.86 19.29 -41.67
N TRP A 776 22.41 20.04 -40.65
CA TRP A 776 21.82 19.43 -39.44
C TRP A 776 20.53 18.68 -39.77
N THR A 777 20.27 17.62 -39.02
CA THR A 777 19.07 16.77 -39.12
C THR A 777 18.43 16.63 -37.75
N PRO A 778 17.14 16.25 -37.65
CA PRO A 778 16.50 15.94 -36.38
C PRO A 778 17.31 14.96 -35.54
N ARG A 779 17.79 13.86 -36.14
CA ARG A 779 18.64 12.89 -35.47
C ARG A 779 19.90 13.53 -34.86
N ARG A 780 20.60 14.38 -35.61
CA ARG A 780 21.79 15.08 -35.10
C ARG A 780 21.45 15.96 -33.89
N MET A 781 20.30 16.63 -33.89
CA MET A 781 19.87 17.47 -32.75
C MET A 781 19.72 16.65 -31.46
N PHE A 782 19.13 15.44 -31.55
CA PHE A 782 19.03 14.52 -30.41
C PHE A 782 20.39 13.91 -30.04
N GLU A 783 21.29 13.66 -31.00
CA GLU A 783 22.65 13.18 -30.73
C GLU A 783 23.45 14.22 -29.94
N GLU A 784 23.34 15.51 -30.29
CA GLU A 784 23.96 16.60 -29.53
C GLU A 784 23.37 16.72 -28.12
N ALA A 785 22.05 16.58 -27.97
CA ALA A 785 21.42 16.54 -26.65
C ALA A 785 21.96 15.36 -25.81
N ASN A 786 22.00 14.15 -26.38
CA ASN A 786 22.58 12.98 -25.72
C ASN A 786 24.05 13.21 -25.31
N ASN A 787 24.85 13.84 -26.17
CA ASN A 787 26.24 14.19 -25.87
C ASN A 787 26.33 15.19 -24.71
N PHE A 788 25.41 16.15 -24.62
CA PHE A 788 25.33 17.06 -23.48
C PHE A 788 25.11 16.30 -22.16
N PHE A 789 24.13 15.39 -22.11
CA PHE A 789 23.88 14.57 -20.91
C PHE A 789 25.10 13.72 -20.52
N ILE A 790 25.74 13.06 -21.50
CA ILE A 790 26.96 12.27 -21.29
C ILE A 790 28.10 13.17 -20.76
N SER A 791 28.21 14.41 -21.25
CA SER A 791 29.20 15.38 -20.79
C SER A 791 29.07 15.66 -19.29
N LEU A 792 27.87 15.61 -18.72
CA LEU A 792 27.62 15.76 -17.29
C LEU A 792 27.90 14.48 -16.48
N GLY A 793 28.19 13.36 -17.15
CA GLY A 793 28.31 12.05 -16.52
C GLY A 793 26.96 11.38 -16.25
N LEU A 794 25.91 11.82 -16.95
CA LEU A 794 24.61 11.17 -16.95
C LEU A 794 24.58 10.01 -17.96
N LEU A 795 23.45 9.32 -18.04
CA LEU A 795 23.34 8.07 -18.78
C LEU A 795 23.17 8.35 -20.29
N PRO A 796 23.85 7.61 -21.18
CA PRO A 796 23.51 7.63 -22.59
C PRO A 796 22.15 6.97 -22.82
N VAL A 797 21.36 7.46 -23.78
CA VAL A 797 20.13 6.76 -24.19
C VAL A 797 20.45 5.40 -24.82
N PRO A 798 19.59 4.36 -24.62
CA PRO A 798 19.87 3.01 -25.12
C PRO A 798 19.74 2.92 -26.65
N PRO A 799 20.32 1.89 -27.30
CA PRO A 799 20.16 1.67 -28.74
C PRO A 799 18.69 1.63 -29.22
N ASP A 800 17.82 1.02 -28.41
CA ASP A 800 16.38 0.92 -28.71
C ASP A 800 15.69 2.28 -28.84
N PHE A 801 16.15 3.31 -28.11
CA PHE A 801 15.64 4.66 -28.22
C PHE A 801 15.76 5.18 -29.66
N TRP A 802 16.93 4.99 -30.29
CA TRP A 802 17.18 5.45 -31.66
C TRP A 802 16.39 4.65 -32.70
N ASN A 803 16.18 3.36 -32.44
CA ASN A 803 15.49 2.47 -33.37
C ASN A 803 13.97 2.68 -33.38
N LYS A 804 13.39 3.05 -32.23
CA LYS A 804 11.94 3.05 -32.02
C LYS A 804 11.31 4.45 -31.89
N SER A 805 12.10 5.50 -31.63
CA SER A 805 11.57 6.87 -31.52
C SER A 805 11.10 7.43 -32.85
N MET A 806 10.11 8.32 -32.81
CA MET A 806 9.65 9.10 -33.95
C MET A 806 10.19 10.52 -33.82
N LEU A 807 11.40 10.75 -34.36
CA LEU A 807 12.14 12.02 -34.23
C LEU A 807 11.85 13.01 -35.36
N GLU A 808 11.02 12.65 -36.33
CA GLU A 808 10.58 13.51 -37.43
C GLU A 808 9.19 13.07 -37.92
N LYS A 809 8.47 13.98 -38.60
CA LYS A 809 7.14 13.67 -39.12
C LYS A 809 7.24 12.63 -40.26
N PRO A 810 6.51 11.50 -40.19
CA PRO A 810 6.50 10.51 -41.28
C PRO A 810 6.01 11.12 -42.60
N THR A 811 6.60 10.69 -43.72
CA THR A 811 6.25 11.13 -45.09
C THR A 811 5.44 10.08 -45.86
N ASP A 812 5.07 8.98 -45.21
CA ASP A 812 4.35 7.84 -45.78
C ASP A 812 2.81 7.97 -45.74
N GLY A 813 2.31 9.15 -45.39
CA GLY A 813 0.88 9.48 -45.39
C GLY A 813 0.15 9.13 -44.09
N ARG A 814 0.83 8.64 -43.05
CA ARG A 814 0.23 8.42 -41.73
C ARG A 814 -0.09 9.72 -41.01
N GLU A 815 -1.19 9.73 -40.29
CA GLU A 815 -1.54 10.80 -39.35
C GLU A 815 -0.95 10.50 -37.97
N VAL A 816 -0.39 11.52 -37.32
CA VAL A 816 0.32 11.39 -36.03
C VAL A 816 -0.03 12.57 -35.12
N VAL A 817 0.07 12.36 -33.82
CA VAL A 817 0.04 13.46 -32.85
C VAL A 817 1.43 14.11 -32.85
N CYS A 818 1.57 15.30 -33.45
CA CYS A 818 2.90 15.93 -33.60
C CYS A 818 3.49 16.54 -32.33
N HIS A 819 2.65 16.89 -31.36
CA HIS A 819 3.09 17.52 -30.11
C HIS A 819 4.20 16.71 -29.43
N ALA A 820 5.32 17.35 -29.07
CA ALA A 820 6.48 16.71 -28.46
C ALA A 820 6.09 15.98 -27.16
N SER A 821 6.66 14.80 -26.95
CA SER A 821 6.43 13.97 -25.76
C SER A 821 7.49 12.88 -25.62
N ALA A 822 7.83 12.55 -24.38
CA ALA A 822 8.70 11.45 -23.99
C ALA A 822 7.92 10.33 -23.30
N TRP A 823 8.31 9.08 -23.55
CA TRP A 823 7.56 7.89 -23.16
C TRP A 823 8.44 6.87 -22.43
N ASP A 824 8.02 6.45 -21.24
CA ASP A 824 8.53 5.27 -20.51
C ASP A 824 7.58 4.09 -20.77
N PHE A 825 8.13 2.97 -21.24
CA PHE A 825 7.37 1.74 -21.50
C PHE A 825 7.40 0.78 -20.30
N PHE A 826 7.87 1.24 -19.14
CA PHE A 826 7.84 0.59 -17.83
C PHE A 826 8.64 -0.72 -17.72
N ASN A 827 9.35 -1.16 -18.75
CA ASN A 827 10.19 -2.36 -18.70
C ASN A 827 11.66 -2.07 -18.30
N GLY A 828 12.01 -0.80 -18.07
CA GLY A 828 13.35 -0.37 -17.67
C GLY A 828 14.40 -0.31 -18.79
N ASN A 829 14.00 -0.56 -20.05
CA ASN A 829 14.90 -0.62 -21.20
C ASN A 829 14.39 0.18 -22.42
N ASP A 830 13.07 0.28 -22.61
CA ASP A 830 12.45 0.94 -23.76
C ASP A 830 11.93 2.33 -23.37
N PHE A 831 12.57 3.35 -23.94
CA PHE A 831 12.24 4.76 -23.75
C PHE A 831 12.24 5.42 -25.13
N ARG A 832 11.24 6.25 -25.42
CA ARG A 832 11.07 6.83 -26.78
C ARG A 832 10.66 8.30 -26.73
N ILE A 833 11.01 9.05 -27.76
CA ILE A 833 10.50 10.41 -28.02
C ILE A 833 9.65 10.42 -29.28
N LYS A 834 8.53 11.13 -29.22
CA LYS A 834 7.66 11.42 -30.36
C LYS A 834 7.59 12.93 -30.58
N GLN A 835 8.29 13.43 -31.60
CA GLN A 835 8.33 14.85 -31.95
C GLN A 835 8.40 15.02 -33.48
N CYS A 836 7.57 15.90 -34.04
CA CYS A 836 7.65 16.31 -35.45
C CYS A 836 8.74 17.38 -35.65
N THR A 837 9.99 17.04 -35.35
CA THR A 837 11.12 17.98 -35.29
C THR A 837 11.42 18.64 -36.64
N THR A 838 11.57 19.96 -36.60
CA THR A 838 12.10 20.80 -37.67
C THR A 838 13.53 21.24 -37.34
N VAL A 839 14.36 21.48 -38.36
CA VAL A 839 15.74 21.94 -38.14
C VAL A 839 15.72 23.43 -37.81
N SER A 840 15.56 23.74 -36.52
CA SER A 840 15.54 25.09 -35.98
C SER A 840 16.17 25.15 -34.58
N MET A 841 16.57 26.35 -34.14
CA MET A 841 17.05 26.56 -32.78
C MET A 841 15.97 26.30 -31.72
N GLU A 842 14.70 26.58 -32.02
CA GLU A 842 13.56 26.30 -31.14
C GLU A 842 13.44 24.79 -30.89
N ASP A 843 13.42 23.99 -31.96
CA ASP A 843 13.30 22.54 -31.82
C ASP A 843 14.57 21.87 -31.27
N LEU A 844 15.74 22.53 -31.35
CA LEU A 844 16.95 22.07 -30.66
C LEU A 844 16.77 22.18 -29.13
N VAL A 845 16.14 23.25 -28.66
CA VAL A 845 15.78 23.43 -27.25
C VAL A 845 14.74 22.39 -26.82
N VAL A 846 13.70 22.16 -27.63
CA VAL A 846 12.69 21.13 -27.35
C VAL A 846 13.32 19.73 -27.31
N ALA A 847 14.26 19.41 -28.20
CA ALA A 847 14.95 18.13 -28.17
C ALA A 847 15.70 17.90 -26.84
N HIS A 848 16.31 18.95 -26.26
CA HIS A 848 16.94 18.87 -24.93
C HIS A 848 15.90 18.73 -23.80
N HIS A 849 14.75 19.41 -23.93
CA HIS A 849 13.63 19.27 -23.00
C HIS A 849 13.16 17.81 -22.90
N GLU A 850 12.82 17.21 -24.04
CA GLU A 850 12.32 15.83 -24.11
C GLU A 850 13.37 14.80 -23.68
N MET A 851 14.65 15.03 -24.02
CA MET A 851 15.75 14.18 -23.55
C MET A 851 15.95 14.24 -22.04
N GLY A 852 15.58 15.36 -21.40
CA GLY A 852 15.55 15.47 -19.94
C GLY A 852 14.55 14.51 -19.28
N HIS A 853 13.39 14.33 -19.91
CA HIS A 853 12.41 13.33 -19.46
C HIS A 853 12.97 11.91 -19.58
N ILE A 854 13.57 11.56 -20.72
CA ILE A 854 14.22 10.25 -20.93
C ILE A 854 15.32 10.02 -19.88
N GLN A 855 16.10 11.06 -19.56
CA GLN A 855 17.13 10.97 -18.54
C GLN A 855 16.54 10.71 -17.15
N TYR A 856 15.40 11.30 -16.80
CA TYR A 856 14.68 11.00 -15.56
C TYR A 856 14.20 9.55 -15.54
N PHE A 857 13.62 9.07 -16.65
CA PHE A 857 13.15 7.70 -16.83
C PHE A 857 14.23 6.67 -16.55
N MET A 858 15.41 6.88 -17.14
CA MET A 858 16.54 5.98 -16.98
C MET A 858 17.12 5.97 -15.55
N GLN A 859 16.99 7.07 -14.79
CA GLN A 859 17.58 7.18 -13.45
C GLN A 859 16.75 6.46 -12.38
N TYR A 860 15.42 6.51 -12.48
CA TYR A 860 14.53 5.88 -11.48
C TYR A 860 14.07 4.46 -11.85
N LYS A 861 14.53 3.91 -12.99
CA LYS A 861 13.99 2.66 -13.56
C LYS A 861 14.09 1.43 -12.64
N HIS A 862 14.90 1.51 -11.59
CA HIS A 862 15.08 0.45 -10.60
C HIS A 862 14.08 0.52 -9.45
N LEU A 863 13.31 1.60 -9.34
CA LEU A 863 12.26 1.75 -8.34
C LEU A 863 11.02 0.91 -8.73
N PRO A 864 10.18 0.55 -7.74
CA PRO A 864 8.83 0.09 -8.00
C PRO A 864 8.09 1.07 -8.92
N VAL A 865 7.25 0.55 -9.81
CA VAL A 865 6.53 1.34 -10.83
C VAL A 865 5.73 2.49 -10.21
N THR A 866 5.21 2.29 -8.99
CA THR A 866 4.50 3.29 -8.18
C THR A 866 5.32 4.55 -7.90
N PHE A 867 6.65 4.46 -7.93
CA PHE A 867 7.57 5.58 -7.69
C PHE A 867 8.31 6.08 -8.93
N ARG A 868 8.01 5.55 -10.13
CA ARG A 868 8.62 5.99 -11.40
C ARG A 868 7.95 7.25 -11.94
N GLU A 869 8.03 8.31 -11.15
CA GLU A 869 7.57 9.65 -11.47
C GLU A 869 8.61 10.67 -10.97
N GLY A 870 8.51 11.92 -11.41
CA GLY A 870 9.31 12.99 -10.83
C GLY A 870 8.92 13.24 -9.37
N ALA A 871 9.83 13.80 -8.57
CA ALA A 871 9.55 14.10 -7.16
C ALA A 871 8.25 14.90 -6.96
N ASN A 872 7.94 15.79 -7.90
CA ASN A 872 6.58 16.23 -8.25
C ASN A 872 6.54 16.49 -9.78
N PRO A 873 5.36 16.75 -10.38
CA PRO A 873 5.27 16.93 -11.84
C PRO A 873 6.15 18.06 -12.41
N GLY A 874 6.39 19.13 -11.64
CA GLY A 874 7.23 20.24 -12.10
C GLY A 874 8.72 19.90 -12.19
N PHE A 875 9.22 18.94 -11.40
CA PHE A 875 10.60 18.45 -11.54
C PHE A 875 10.83 17.80 -12.90
N HIS A 876 9.84 17.05 -13.40
CA HIS A 876 9.94 16.37 -14.69
C HIS A 876 10.13 17.37 -15.83
N GLU A 877 9.35 18.47 -15.81
CA GLU A 877 9.43 19.58 -16.77
C GLU A 877 10.71 20.40 -16.64
N ALA A 878 11.23 20.58 -15.42
CA ALA A 878 12.38 21.43 -15.17
C ALA A 878 13.71 20.82 -15.64
N ILE A 879 13.91 19.50 -15.52
CA ILE A 879 15.22 18.88 -15.79
C ILE A 879 15.66 19.10 -17.24
N GLY A 880 14.78 18.89 -18.21
CA GLY A 880 15.10 19.12 -19.62
C GLY A 880 15.37 20.60 -19.91
N ASP A 881 14.57 21.48 -19.31
CA ASP A 881 14.70 22.93 -19.49
C ASP A 881 15.98 23.52 -18.89
N VAL A 882 16.48 22.99 -17.77
CA VAL A 882 17.74 23.44 -17.15
C VAL A 882 18.91 23.32 -18.12
N LEU A 883 18.96 22.22 -18.88
CA LEU A 883 20.04 22.00 -19.84
C LEU A 883 19.85 22.91 -21.05
N ALA A 884 18.62 23.08 -21.51
CA ALA A 884 18.32 24.01 -22.60
C ALA A 884 18.77 25.46 -22.29
N LEU A 885 18.75 25.90 -21.02
CA LEU A 885 19.29 27.20 -20.61
C LEU A 885 20.80 27.33 -20.90
N SER A 886 21.59 26.27 -20.66
CA SER A 886 23.02 26.26 -20.96
C SER A 886 23.29 26.12 -22.46
N VAL A 887 22.53 25.27 -23.15
CA VAL A 887 22.65 25.05 -24.61
C VAL A 887 22.37 26.31 -25.41
N SER A 888 21.44 27.13 -24.93
CA SER A 888 21.06 28.39 -25.59
C SER A 888 22.10 29.50 -25.42
N THR A 889 23.13 29.31 -24.59
CA THR A 889 24.14 30.36 -24.36
C THR A 889 25.02 30.56 -25.60
N PRO A 890 25.46 31.80 -25.87
CA PRO A 890 26.37 32.05 -26.98
C PRO A 890 27.68 31.25 -26.90
N LYS A 891 28.19 31.07 -25.69
CA LYS A 891 29.36 30.24 -25.40
C LYS A 891 29.17 28.80 -25.87
N HIS A 892 28.02 28.19 -25.55
CA HIS A 892 27.75 26.82 -25.95
C HIS A 892 27.55 26.69 -27.46
N LEU A 893 26.71 27.54 -28.04
CA LEU A 893 26.44 27.56 -29.49
C LEU A 893 27.72 27.77 -30.31
N HIS A 894 28.66 28.58 -29.82
CA HIS A 894 29.98 28.72 -30.42
C HIS A 894 30.79 27.42 -30.36
N SER A 895 30.77 26.71 -29.22
CA SER A 895 31.51 25.46 -29.03
C SER A 895 31.05 24.33 -29.96
N ILE A 896 29.77 24.33 -30.36
CA ILE A 896 29.20 23.40 -31.34
C ILE A 896 29.16 23.97 -32.76
N ASN A 897 29.94 25.03 -33.02
CA ASN A 897 30.13 25.67 -34.33
C ASN A 897 28.84 26.25 -34.96
N LEU A 898 27.82 26.56 -34.15
CA LEU A 898 26.60 27.23 -34.61
C LEU A 898 26.69 28.76 -34.56
N MET A 899 27.71 29.31 -33.88
CA MET A 899 28.01 30.74 -33.89
C MET A 899 29.52 31.01 -34.06
N ASN A 900 29.86 32.17 -34.63
CA ASN A 900 31.24 32.54 -34.99
C ASN A 900 32.06 33.17 -33.83
N SER A 901 31.40 33.63 -32.78
CA SER A 901 32.02 34.21 -31.58
C SER A 901 31.28 33.72 -30.35
N ASP A 902 32.02 33.56 -29.25
CA ASP A 902 31.57 33.21 -27.91
C ASP A 902 30.76 34.32 -27.19
N GLY A 903 30.52 35.46 -27.84
CA GLY A 903 29.72 36.58 -27.33
C GLY A 903 30.52 37.57 -26.49
N GLY A 904 29.84 38.33 -25.63
CA GLY A 904 30.49 39.17 -24.60
C GLY A 904 30.36 40.69 -24.77
N SER A 905 29.60 41.20 -25.74
CA SER A 905 29.20 42.61 -25.74
C SER A 905 27.90 42.82 -24.96
N TYR A 906 27.80 43.97 -24.26
CA TYR A 906 26.59 44.33 -23.52
C TYR A 906 25.32 44.30 -24.39
N GLU A 907 25.41 44.76 -25.64
CA GLU A 907 24.28 44.74 -26.58
C GLU A 907 23.82 43.32 -26.91
N GLN A 908 24.76 42.39 -27.12
CA GLN A 908 24.43 40.98 -27.36
C GLN A 908 23.81 40.34 -26.12
N ASP A 909 24.31 40.61 -24.91
CA ASP A 909 23.76 40.04 -23.68
C ASP A 909 22.32 40.50 -23.43
N ILE A 910 22.01 41.79 -23.63
CA ILE A 910 20.63 42.29 -23.54
C ILE A 910 19.73 41.69 -24.63
N ASN A 911 20.26 41.55 -25.85
CA ASN A 911 19.55 40.88 -26.95
C ASN A 911 19.24 39.40 -26.62
N PHE A 912 20.19 38.66 -26.03
CA PHE A 912 20.01 37.29 -25.56
C PHE A 912 18.93 37.21 -24.50
N LEU A 913 19.08 38.02 -23.44
CA LEU A 913 18.15 38.03 -22.33
C LEU A 913 16.74 38.40 -22.78
N MET A 914 16.58 39.36 -23.71
CA MET A 914 15.29 39.69 -24.31
C MET A 914 14.68 38.48 -25.03
N LYS A 915 15.45 37.80 -25.90
CA LYS A 915 14.98 36.59 -26.59
C LYS A 915 14.52 35.53 -25.59
N THR A 916 15.31 35.26 -24.55
CA THR A 916 14.99 34.28 -23.51
C THR A 916 13.78 34.71 -22.66
N ALA A 917 13.64 36.00 -22.35
CA ALA A 917 12.51 36.52 -21.57
C ALA A 917 11.18 36.43 -22.32
N LEU A 918 11.20 36.66 -23.64
CA LEU A 918 10.03 36.48 -24.49
C LEU A 918 9.51 35.04 -24.47
N ASP A 919 10.34 34.05 -24.16
CA ASP A 919 9.88 32.67 -23.91
C ASP A 919 9.57 32.44 -22.42
N LYS A 920 10.57 32.60 -21.56
CA LYS A 920 10.50 32.13 -20.16
C LYS A 920 9.64 33.02 -19.28
N VAL A 921 9.71 34.35 -19.42
CA VAL A 921 8.94 35.29 -18.58
C VAL A 921 7.51 35.41 -19.11
N ALA A 922 7.32 35.51 -20.42
CA ALA A 922 5.99 35.63 -21.03
C ALA A 922 5.08 34.42 -20.77
N PHE A 923 5.68 33.24 -20.58
CA PHE A 923 4.97 32.00 -20.32
C PHE A 923 4.45 31.84 -18.89
N ILE A 924 5.05 32.52 -17.91
CA ILE A 924 4.64 32.45 -16.50
C ILE A 924 3.15 32.79 -16.29
N PRO A 925 2.63 33.98 -16.71
CA PRO A 925 1.22 34.28 -16.54
C PRO A 925 0.30 33.36 -17.34
N PHE A 926 0.74 32.86 -18.51
CA PHE A 926 -0.03 31.90 -19.29
C PHE A 926 -0.16 30.55 -18.59
N SER A 927 0.94 30.02 -18.06
CA SER A 927 0.93 28.73 -17.37
C SER A 927 0.18 28.78 -16.05
N TYR A 928 0.22 29.92 -15.36
CA TYR A 928 -0.57 30.14 -14.15
C TYR A 928 -2.07 30.15 -14.45
N LEU A 929 -2.51 30.92 -15.46
CA LEU A 929 -3.94 31.11 -15.70
C LEU A 929 -4.68 29.87 -16.20
N ILE A 930 -4.00 28.96 -16.91
CA ILE A 930 -4.64 27.75 -17.49
C ILE A 930 -5.26 26.90 -16.38
N ASP A 931 -4.49 26.61 -15.33
CA ASP A 931 -4.98 25.78 -14.23
C ASP A 931 -5.80 26.57 -13.22
N GLN A 932 -5.58 27.88 -13.06
CA GLN A 932 -6.55 28.73 -12.35
C GLN A 932 -7.94 28.68 -13.00
N TRP A 933 -8.02 28.66 -14.34
CA TRP A 933 -9.29 28.47 -15.05
C TRP A 933 -9.83 27.06 -14.84
N ARG A 934 -9.02 26.01 -15.05
CA ARG A 934 -9.49 24.62 -14.91
C ARG A 934 -9.91 24.25 -13.49
N TRP A 935 -9.18 24.69 -12.46
CA TRP A 935 -9.55 24.47 -11.08
C TRP A 935 -10.90 25.08 -10.76
N ARG A 936 -11.16 26.32 -11.22
CA ARG A 936 -12.46 26.96 -11.07
C ARG A 936 -13.57 26.32 -11.93
N VAL A 937 -13.22 25.62 -13.01
CA VAL A 937 -14.19 24.80 -13.75
C VAL A 937 -14.53 23.52 -12.97
N PHE A 938 -13.51 22.86 -12.41
CA PHE A 938 -13.69 21.61 -11.67
C PHE A 938 -14.42 21.84 -10.33
N ASP A 939 -14.16 22.93 -9.62
CA ASP A 939 -14.86 23.26 -8.37
C ASP A 939 -16.29 23.82 -8.59
N GLY A 940 -16.65 24.14 -9.84
CA GLY A 940 -17.96 24.66 -10.24
C GLY A 940 -18.10 26.19 -10.19
N GLY A 941 -17.05 26.94 -9.86
CA GLY A 941 -17.01 28.40 -9.89
C GLY A 941 -17.07 29.02 -11.30
N ILE A 942 -16.77 28.23 -12.33
CA ILE A 942 -16.97 28.54 -13.75
C ILE A 942 -17.82 27.42 -14.36
N THR A 943 -18.96 27.79 -14.93
CA THR A 943 -19.92 26.88 -15.55
C THR A 943 -19.83 26.92 -17.07
N LYS A 944 -20.52 25.99 -17.74
CA LYS A 944 -20.53 25.92 -19.22
C LYS A 944 -21.04 27.20 -19.89
N GLU A 945 -21.86 27.99 -19.19
CA GLU A 945 -22.40 29.24 -19.68
C GLU A 945 -21.35 30.36 -19.74
N ASN A 946 -20.31 30.30 -18.89
CA ASN A 946 -19.30 31.36 -18.78
C ASN A 946 -17.85 30.88 -19.00
N TYR A 947 -17.64 29.63 -19.45
CA TYR A 947 -16.31 29.08 -19.78
C TYR A 947 -15.41 30.07 -20.54
N ASN A 948 -15.89 30.58 -21.67
CA ASN A 948 -15.08 31.43 -22.53
C ASN A 948 -14.94 32.86 -22.01
N GLN A 949 -15.98 33.37 -21.33
CA GLN A 949 -15.92 34.69 -20.69
C GLN A 949 -14.85 34.71 -19.60
N GLU A 950 -14.89 33.76 -18.67
CA GLU A 950 -13.95 33.68 -17.55
C GLU A 950 -12.53 33.36 -18.03
N TRP A 951 -12.39 32.58 -19.11
CA TRP A 951 -11.10 32.40 -19.78
C TRP A 951 -10.50 33.75 -20.21
N TRP A 952 -11.27 34.60 -20.88
CA TRP A 952 -10.79 35.92 -21.30
C TRP A 952 -10.60 36.91 -20.15
N SER A 953 -11.42 36.84 -19.10
CA SER A 953 -11.20 37.58 -17.86
C SER A 953 -9.83 37.26 -17.25
N LEU A 954 -9.43 35.98 -17.22
CA LEU A 954 -8.14 35.55 -16.69
C LEU A 954 -6.98 35.90 -17.65
N ARG A 955 -7.17 35.77 -18.96
CA ARG A 955 -6.20 36.23 -19.98
C ARG A 955 -5.92 37.73 -19.84
N LEU A 956 -6.96 38.54 -19.63
CA LEU A 956 -6.81 39.96 -19.37
C LEU A 956 -6.13 40.21 -18.01
N LYS A 957 -6.58 39.57 -16.94
CA LYS A 957 -6.07 39.78 -15.58
C LYS A 957 -4.58 39.41 -15.44
N TYR A 958 -4.16 38.27 -15.98
CA TYR A 958 -2.81 37.74 -15.75
C TYR A 958 -1.84 38.11 -16.86
N GLN A 959 -2.26 38.07 -18.12
CA GLN A 959 -1.36 38.37 -19.24
C GLN A 959 -1.54 39.78 -19.82
N GLY A 960 -2.65 40.46 -19.56
CA GLY A 960 -2.93 41.74 -20.23
C GLY A 960 -3.14 41.57 -21.73
N LEU A 961 -3.85 40.51 -22.11
CA LEU A 961 -4.19 40.21 -23.49
C LEU A 961 -5.70 40.30 -23.72
N CYS A 962 -6.09 40.79 -24.90
CA CYS A 962 -7.49 40.86 -25.34
C CYS A 962 -7.72 39.95 -26.56
N PRO A 963 -8.95 39.44 -26.75
CA PRO A 963 -9.28 38.77 -28.00
C PRO A 963 -9.32 39.81 -29.13
N PRO A 964 -8.79 39.51 -30.32
CA PRO A 964 -8.80 40.47 -31.42
C PRO A 964 -10.16 40.62 -32.10
N VAL A 965 -11.09 39.72 -31.80
CA VAL A 965 -12.49 39.75 -32.22
C VAL A 965 -13.36 39.39 -31.04
N THR A 966 -14.54 40.02 -30.96
CA THR A 966 -15.54 39.70 -29.94
C THR A 966 -15.88 38.21 -29.98
N ARG A 967 -15.91 37.57 -28.80
CA ARG A 967 -16.22 36.15 -28.64
C ARG A 967 -17.68 35.98 -28.22
N SER A 968 -18.29 34.91 -28.71
CA SER A 968 -19.67 34.53 -28.45
C SER A 968 -19.76 33.37 -27.45
N GLN A 969 -20.96 33.08 -26.94
CA GLN A 969 -21.18 31.94 -26.04
C GLN A 969 -20.86 30.58 -26.69
N GLY A 970 -20.98 30.49 -28.02
CA GLY A 970 -20.66 29.27 -28.77
C GLY A 970 -19.15 29.04 -28.97
N ASP A 971 -18.31 29.99 -28.56
CA ASP A 971 -16.86 29.85 -28.64
C ASP A 971 -16.29 29.15 -27.39
N PHE A 972 -15.29 28.29 -27.60
CA PHE A 972 -14.57 27.61 -26.53
C PHE A 972 -13.07 27.63 -26.83
N ASP A 973 -12.50 28.82 -26.68
CA ASP A 973 -11.09 29.10 -26.94
C ASP A 973 -10.10 28.26 -26.11
N PRO A 974 -10.36 27.88 -24.83
CA PRO A 974 -9.48 26.96 -24.12
C PRO A 974 -9.39 25.58 -24.81
N GLY A 975 -10.45 25.08 -25.44
CA GLY A 975 -10.43 23.83 -26.20
C GLY A 975 -9.50 23.84 -27.43
N ALA A 976 -9.06 25.02 -27.86
CA ALA A 976 -8.09 25.16 -28.95
C ALA A 976 -6.62 25.06 -28.50
N LYS A 977 -6.34 24.69 -27.24
CA LYS A 977 -5.01 24.42 -26.69
C LYS A 977 -4.89 22.96 -26.25
N PHE A 978 -3.94 22.21 -26.82
CA PHE A 978 -3.75 20.75 -26.66
C PHE A 978 -4.03 20.18 -25.26
N HIS A 979 -3.45 20.77 -24.22
CA HIS A 979 -3.55 20.27 -22.84
C HIS A 979 -4.97 20.24 -22.26
N ILE A 980 -5.91 21.03 -22.82
CA ILE A 980 -7.31 21.05 -22.41
C ILE A 980 -8.05 19.80 -22.91
N PRO A 981 -8.17 19.52 -24.23
CA PRO A 981 -8.80 18.30 -24.74
C PRO A 981 -8.04 17.02 -24.38
N SER A 982 -6.71 17.06 -24.23
CA SER A 982 -5.91 15.89 -23.80
C SER A 982 -5.84 15.70 -22.28
N SER A 983 -6.54 16.53 -21.49
CA SER A 983 -6.61 16.40 -20.02
C SER A 983 -5.24 16.35 -19.31
N VAL A 984 -4.25 17.14 -19.77
CA VAL A 984 -2.91 17.19 -19.18
C VAL A 984 -2.81 18.37 -18.20
N PRO A 985 -2.54 18.18 -16.89
CA PRO A 985 -2.34 19.25 -15.92
C PRO A 985 -1.27 20.26 -16.35
N TYR A 986 -1.45 21.57 -16.13
CA TYR A 986 -0.60 22.63 -16.70
C TYR A 986 0.30 23.31 -15.67
N ILE A 987 -0.07 23.26 -14.39
CA ILE A 987 0.70 23.91 -13.33
C ILE A 987 2.11 23.33 -13.18
N ARG A 988 2.32 22.11 -13.71
CA ARG A 988 3.65 21.51 -13.89
C ARG A 988 4.62 22.41 -14.64
N TYR A 989 4.14 23.14 -15.66
CA TYR A 989 4.98 24.03 -16.44
C TYR A 989 5.28 25.33 -15.71
N PHE A 990 4.32 25.88 -14.95
CA PHE A 990 4.58 27.04 -14.09
C PHE A 990 5.67 26.71 -13.07
N VAL A 991 5.51 25.60 -12.34
CA VAL A 991 6.50 25.14 -11.36
C VAL A 991 7.83 24.86 -12.04
N GLY A 992 7.83 24.14 -13.17
CA GLY A 992 9.01 23.84 -13.96
C GLY A 992 9.79 25.10 -14.37
N PHE A 993 9.10 26.17 -14.76
CA PHE A 993 9.69 27.45 -15.15
C PHE A 993 10.26 28.25 -13.98
N ILE A 994 9.80 28.03 -12.75
CA ILE A 994 10.42 28.60 -11.55
C ILE A 994 11.66 27.81 -11.17
N ILE A 995 11.49 26.50 -10.97
CA ILE A 995 12.54 25.67 -10.35
C ILE A 995 13.69 25.38 -11.32
N GLN A 996 13.50 25.45 -12.65
CA GLN A 996 14.60 25.32 -13.60
C GLN A 996 15.68 26.39 -13.36
N PHE A 997 15.32 27.61 -12.97
CA PHE A 997 16.33 28.64 -12.66
C PHE A 997 17.00 28.39 -11.31
N GLN A 998 16.27 27.86 -10.32
CA GLN A 998 16.88 27.44 -9.04
C GLN A 998 17.88 26.31 -9.25
N PHE A 999 17.54 25.33 -10.08
CA PHE A 999 18.44 24.25 -10.46
C PHE A 999 19.63 24.80 -11.24
N HIS A 1000 19.40 25.63 -12.25
CA HIS A 1000 20.47 26.23 -13.04
C HIS A 1000 21.44 27.02 -12.16
N GLU A 1001 20.96 27.90 -11.26
CA GLU A 1001 21.79 28.65 -10.31
C GLU A 1001 22.66 27.71 -9.45
N ALA A 1002 22.06 26.68 -8.86
CA ALA A 1002 22.78 25.74 -8.01
C ALA A 1002 23.81 24.88 -8.79
N LEU A 1003 23.48 24.49 -10.01
CA LEU A 1003 24.36 23.69 -10.88
C LEU A 1003 25.51 24.53 -11.43
N CYS A 1004 25.27 25.79 -11.77
CA CYS A 1004 26.30 26.75 -12.14
C CYS A 1004 27.31 26.98 -11.01
N GLN A 1005 26.82 27.11 -9.77
CA GLN A 1005 27.67 27.18 -8.60
C GLN A 1005 28.49 25.89 -8.43
N ALA A 1006 27.88 24.72 -8.64
CA ALA A 1006 28.58 23.43 -8.59
C ALA A 1006 29.63 23.26 -9.70
N ALA A 1007 29.37 23.79 -10.89
CA ALA A 1007 30.29 23.84 -12.02
C ALA A 1007 31.42 24.89 -11.85
N GLY A 1008 31.40 25.66 -10.75
CA GLY A 1008 32.41 26.68 -10.46
C GLY A 1008 32.28 27.96 -11.30
N HIS A 1009 31.13 28.19 -11.93
CA HIS A 1009 30.89 29.38 -12.76
C HIS A 1009 31.09 30.68 -11.97
N LYS A 1010 31.64 31.70 -12.64
CA LYS A 1010 31.84 33.05 -12.11
C LYS A 1010 31.23 34.07 -13.09
N GLY A 1011 30.59 35.11 -12.55
CA GLY A 1011 29.95 36.15 -13.34
C GLY A 1011 28.42 36.02 -13.37
N PRO A 1012 27.75 36.73 -14.30
CA PRO A 1012 26.30 36.71 -14.42
C PRO A 1012 25.76 35.31 -14.67
N LEU A 1013 24.61 34.99 -14.06
CA LEU A 1013 24.03 33.65 -14.13
C LEU A 1013 23.65 33.26 -15.57
N HIS A 1014 23.16 34.20 -16.38
CA HIS A 1014 22.74 33.93 -17.76
C HIS A 1014 23.87 33.56 -18.73
N GLN A 1015 25.13 33.75 -18.34
CA GLN A 1015 26.29 33.35 -19.13
C GLN A 1015 26.80 31.94 -18.75
N CYS A 1016 26.15 31.27 -17.80
CA CYS A 1016 26.58 29.98 -17.32
C CYS A 1016 26.30 28.85 -18.33
N ASP A 1017 27.34 28.07 -18.62
CA ASP A 1017 27.23 26.80 -19.33
C ASP A 1017 27.75 25.67 -18.42
N ILE A 1018 26.88 24.71 -18.09
CA ILE A 1018 27.22 23.56 -17.24
C ILE A 1018 27.83 22.39 -18.02
N TYR A 1019 27.97 22.49 -19.35
CA TYR A 1019 28.55 21.45 -20.19
C TYR A 1019 29.89 20.93 -19.62
N GLN A 1020 30.07 19.61 -19.61
CA GLN A 1020 31.20 18.88 -19.02
C GLN A 1020 31.34 18.90 -17.47
N SER A 1021 30.46 19.57 -16.73
CA SER A 1021 30.51 19.53 -15.25
C SER A 1021 29.94 18.23 -14.69
N LYS A 1022 30.82 17.35 -14.18
CA LYS A 1022 30.43 16.09 -13.54
C LYS A 1022 29.77 16.32 -12.17
N GLU A 1023 30.15 17.38 -11.48
CA GLU A 1023 29.57 17.80 -10.20
C GLU A 1023 28.11 18.22 -10.37
N ALA A 1024 27.80 18.99 -11.42
CA ALA A 1024 26.42 19.34 -11.78
C ALA A 1024 25.61 18.08 -12.12
N GLY A 1025 26.14 17.21 -12.98
CA GLY A 1025 25.49 15.96 -13.35
C GLY A 1025 25.24 15.03 -12.15
N LYS A 1026 26.17 14.95 -11.19
CA LYS A 1026 25.98 14.16 -9.96
C LYS A 1026 24.78 14.66 -9.16
N ARG A 1027 24.64 15.98 -8.94
CA ARG A 1027 23.49 16.54 -8.21
C ARG A 1027 22.16 16.22 -8.88
N LEU A 1028 22.10 16.35 -10.21
CA LEU A 1028 20.93 15.99 -11.00
C LEU A 1028 20.60 14.49 -10.86
N ALA A 1029 21.59 13.62 -11.03
CA ALA A 1029 21.40 12.17 -10.93
C ALA A 1029 20.93 11.74 -9.54
N ASP A 1030 21.56 12.25 -8.48
CA ASP A 1030 21.23 11.88 -7.11
C ASP A 1030 19.79 12.27 -6.74
N ALA A 1031 19.27 13.39 -7.27
CA ALA A 1031 17.87 13.76 -7.11
C ALA A 1031 16.92 12.92 -7.98
N MET A 1032 17.24 12.70 -9.27
CA MET A 1032 16.38 11.93 -10.18
C MET A 1032 16.20 10.48 -9.74
N LYS A 1033 17.23 9.86 -9.15
CA LYS A 1033 17.18 8.48 -8.61
C LYS A 1033 16.14 8.28 -7.51
N LEU A 1034 15.71 9.34 -6.83
CA LEU A 1034 14.67 9.25 -5.82
C LEU A 1034 13.29 8.98 -6.43
N GLY A 1035 13.06 9.37 -7.69
CA GLY A 1035 11.74 9.39 -8.30
C GLY A 1035 10.71 10.05 -7.38
N TYR A 1036 9.59 9.36 -7.15
CA TYR A 1036 8.54 9.78 -6.23
C TYR A 1036 8.63 9.10 -4.84
N SER A 1037 9.75 8.47 -4.49
CA SER A 1037 9.90 7.71 -3.23
C SER A 1037 10.00 8.59 -1.97
N LYS A 1038 10.31 9.88 -2.14
CA LYS A 1038 10.48 10.88 -1.07
C LYS A 1038 9.67 12.13 -1.37
N PRO A 1039 9.27 12.91 -0.34
CA PRO A 1039 8.70 14.23 -0.52
C PRO A 1039 9.62 15.11 -1.37
N TRP A 1040 9.04 15.86 -2.33
CA TRP A 1040 9.80 16.70 -3.25
C TRP A 1040 10.77 17.72 -2.61
N PRO A 1041 10.54 18.27 -1.39
CA PRO A 1041 11.51 19.16 -0.76
C PRO A 1041 12.87 18.49 -0.47
N GLU A 1042 12.90 17.17 -0.31
CA GLU A 1042 14.16 16.42 -0.15
C GLU A 1042 14.96 16.43 -1.48
N ALA A 1043 14.29 16.18 -2.61
CA ALA A 1043 14.92 16.27 -3.93
C ALA A 1043 15.36 17.70 -4.27
N MET A 1044 14.56 18.72 -3.91
CA MET A 1044 14.93 20.14 -4.06
C MET A 1044 16.22 20.45 -3.30
N LYS A 1045 16.35 19.93 -2.07
CA LYS A 1045 17.52 20.14 -1.22
C LYS A 1045 18.78 19.46 -1.76
N LEU A 1046 18.67 18.29 -2.39
CA LEU A 1046 19.82 17.62 -3.03
C LEU A 1046 20.43 18.45 -4.17
N ILE A 1047 19.59 19.15 -4.94
CA ILE A 1047 20.07 19.98 -6.05
C ILE A 1047 20.54 21.35 -5.53
N THR A 1048 19.68 22.03 -4.77
CA THR A 1048 19.81 23.47 -4.46
C THR A 1048 20.37 23.76 -3.07
N GLY A 1049 20.45 22.77 -2.18
CA GLY A 1049 20.83 22.94 -0.78
C GLY A 1049 19.71 23.42 0.15
N GLN A 1050 18.52 23.70 -0.38
CA GLN A 1050 17.37 24.22 0.38
C GLN A 1050 16.03 23.56 -0.09
N PRO A 1051 14.95 23.57 0.71
CA PRO A 1051 13.74 22.77 0.42
C PRO A 1051 12.63 23.49 -0.37
N ASN A 1052 12.67 24.82 -0.55
CA ASN A 1052 11.55 25.64 -1.01
C ASN A 1052 11.61 25.99 -2.50
N MET A 1053 10.45 26.28 -3.10
CA MET A 1053 10.37 26.97 -4.38
C MET A 1053 10.58 28.48 -4.20
N SER A 1054 11.34 29.11 -5.10
CA SER A 1054 11.70 30.53 -5.02
C SER A 1054 11.87 31.15 -6.41
N ALA A 1055 11.31 32.34 -6.63
CA ALA A 1055 11.53 33.11 -7.86
C ALA A 1055 12.85 33.91 -7.86
N SER A 1056 13.64 33.84 -6.79
CA SER A 1056 14.90 34.61 -6.68
C SER A 1056 15.88 34.32 -7.82
N ALA A 1057 16.03 33.05 -8.20
CA ALA A 1057 17.00 32.64 -9.21
C ALA A 1057 16.63 33.14 -10.63
N ILE A 1058 15.34 33.10 -10.99
CA ILE A 1058 14.86 33.64 -12.27
C ILE A 1058 14.97 35.17 -12.29
N MET A 1059 14.69 35.85 -11.18
CA MET A 1059 14.88 37.29 -11.06
C MET A 1059 16.36 37.69 -11.15
N ASN A 1060 17.27 36.90 -10.56
CA ASN A 1060 18.72 37.10 -10.68
C ASN A 1060 19.20 36.89 -12.12
N TYR A 1061 18.71 35.87 -12.81
CA TYR A 1061 19.04 35.59 -14.21
C TYR A 1061 18.70 36.78 -15.11
N PHE A 1062 17.49 37.34 -14.97
CA PHE A 1062 16.98 38.44 -15.78
C PHE A 1062 17.27 39.84 -15.24
N LYS A 1063 18.01 39.97 -14.13
CA LYS A 1063 18.31 41.28 -13.52
C LYS A 1063 18.88 42.31 -14.52
N PRO A 1064 19.84 41.98 -15.39
CA PRO A 1064 20.36 42.96 -16.36
C PRO A 1064 19.31 43.44 -17.36
N LEU A 1065 18.39 42.55 -17.77
CA LEU A 1065 17.30 42.90 -18.68
C LEU A 1065 16.25 43.76 -17.98
N LEU A 1066 15.91 43.44 -16.73
CA LEU A 1066 14.98 44.24 -15.94
C LEU A 1066 15.47 45.68 -15.81
N ASP A 1067 16.76 45.86 -15.49
CA ASP A 1067 17.37 47.18 -15.36
C ASP A 1067 17.32 47.96 -16.68
N TRP A 1068 17.62 47.28 -17.79
CA TRP A 1068 17.52 47.87 -19.12
C TRP A 1068 16.07 48.25 -19.49
N LEU A 1069 15.10 47.36 -19.22
CA LEU A 1069 13.69 47.61 -19.49
C LEU A 1069 13.14 48.79 -18.67
N LEU A 1070 13.54 48.92 -17.40
CA LEU A 1070 13.14 50.05 -16.55
C LEU A 1070 13.61 51.38 -17.13
N ILE A 1071 14.87 51.44 -17.59
CA ILE A 1071 15.44 52.64 -18.22
C ILE A 1071 14.72 52.94 -19.52
N GLU A 1072 14.54 51.92 -20.38
CA GLU A 1072 13.97 52.09 -21.70
C GLU A 1072 12.47 52.43 -21.64
N ASN A 1073 11.69 51.79 -20.77
CA ASN A 1073 10.29 52.14 -20.54
C ASN A 1073 10.14 53.52 -19.90
N GLY A 1074 11.03 53.89 -18.97
CA GLY A 1074 11.08 55.23 -18.39
C GLY A 1074 11.37 56.31 -19.44
N ARG A 1075 12.28 56.04 -20.39
CA ARG A 1075 12.63 56.97 -21.49
C ARG A 1075 11.44 57.29 -22.39
N HIS A 1076 10.55 56.33 -22.62
CA HIS A 1076 9.35 56.48 -23.46
C HIS A 1076 8.08 56.75 -22.64
N ALA A 1077 8.21 56.98 -21.33
CA ALA A 1077 7.08 57.23 -20.42
C ALA A 1077 5.97 56.18 -20.50
N GLU A 1078 6.34 54.89 -20.61
CA GLU A 1078 5.37 53.80 -20.69
C GLU A 1078 4.57 53.65 -19.42
N GLN A 1079 3.26 53.44 -19.57
CA GLN A 1079 2.39 53.11 -18.44
C GLN A 1079 2.35 51.59 -18.24
N LEU A 1080 2.99 51.11 -17.18
CA LEU A 1080 3.02 49.67 -16.87
C LEU A 1080 1.62 49.12 -16.59
N GLY A 1081 1.39 47.88 -17.03
CA GLY A 1081 0.07 47.26 -17.00
C GLY A 1081 -0.86 47.83 -18.07
N TRP A 1082 -2.15 47.57 -17.92
CA TRP A 1082 -3.20 47.92 -18.88
C TRP A 1082 -4.36 48.60 -18.15
N PRO A 1083 -4.19 49.83 -17.64
CA PRO A 1083 -5.23 50.55 -16.92
C PRO A 1083 -6.49 50.76 -17.76
N GLN A 1084 -6.36 50.86 -19.09
CA GLN A 1084 -7.47 50.81 -20.03
C GLN A 1084 -7.87 49.36 -20.34
N TYR A 1085 -8.15 48.57 -19.31
CA TYR A 1085 -8.36 47.12 -19.40
C TYR A 1085 -9.59 46.73 -20.26
N ASN A 1086 -10.57 47.62 -20.42
CA ASN A 1086 -11.76 47.39 -21.25
C ASN A 1086 -11.52 47.61 -22.75
N TRP A 1087 -10.34 48.07 -23.15
CA TRP A 1087 -10.02 48.32 -24.56
C TRP A 1087 -9.93 47.01 -25.35
N THR A 1088 -10.54 46.99 -26.53
CA THR A 1088 -10.42 45.92 -27.53
C THR A 1088 -10.28 46.51 -28.94
N PRO A 1089 -9.72 45.77 -29.91
CA PRO A 1089 -9.68 46.23 -31.30
C PRO A 1089 -11.06 46.54 -31.90
N ASP A 1090 -12.11 45.85 -31.47
CA ASP A 1090 -13.49 46.10 -31.90
C ASP A 1090 -14.03 47.42 -31.32
N SER A 1091 -13.79 47.72 -30.04
CA SER A 1091 -14.26 48.97 -29.42
C SER A 1091 -13.65 50.21 -30.07
N ALA A 1092 -12.37 50.14 -30.48
CA ALA A 1092 -11.67 51.20 -31.19
C ALA A 1092 -12.27 51.50 -32.59
N ARG A 1093 -12.80 50.48 -33.29
CA ARG A 1093 -13.47 50.64 -34.59
C ARG A 1093 -14.83 51.34 -34.45
N THR A 1094 -15.55 51.10 -33.35
CA THR A 1094 -16.84 51.78 -33.05
C THR A 1094 -16.68 53.23 -32.62
N GLU A 1095 -15.64 53.58 -31.84
CA GLU A 1095 -15.39 54.95 -31.38
C GLU A 1095 -14.92 55.88 -32.52
N GLY A 1096 -14.28 55.35 -33.56
CA GLY A 1096 -13.84 56.12 -34.74
C GLY A 1096 -14.97 56.69 -35.62
N SER A 1097 -16.25 56.51 -35.25
CA SER A 1097 -17.40 56.92 -36.09
C SER A 1097 -18.35 57.95 -35.47
N TYR A 1098 -18.11 58.48 -34.26
CA TYR A 1098 -19.02 59.49 -33.68
C TYR A 1098 -18.28 60.64 -32.99
N LEU A 1099 -18.13 61.75 -33.72
CA LEU A 1099 -18.13 63.08 -33.12
C LEU A 1099 -19.55 63.35 -32.60
N GLY A 1100 -19.75 63.23 -31.28
CA GLY A 1100 -20.85 63.87 -30.55
C GLY A 1100 -21.94 62.95 -29.99
N ASN A 1101 -21.77 62.51 -28.74
CA ASN A 1101 -22.75 62.70 -27.66
C ASN A 1101 -22.18 62.12 -26.35
N GLY A 1102 -22.00 62.94 -25.32
CA GLY A 1102 -21.39 62.62 -24.02
C GLY A 1102 -22.17 61.63 -23.16
N ARG A 1103 -22.34 60.39 -23.66
CA ARG A 1103 -22.94 59.26 -22.96
C ARG A 1103 -21.88 58.21 -22.68
N VAL A 1104 -21.89 57.71 -21.44
CA VAL A 1104 -20.95 56.73 -20.91
C VAL A 1104 -21.69 55.44 -20.56
N ASN A 1105 -21.06 54.30 -20.80
CA ASN A 1105 -21.61 53.00 -20.44
C ASN A 1105 -21.35 52.72 -18.94
N PHE A 1106 -22.41 52.60 -18.15
CA PHE A 1106 -22.35 52.26 -16.72
C PHE A 1106 -23.26 51.06 -16.45
N LEU A 1107 -22.67 49.92 -16.07
CA LEU A 1107 -23.36 48.64 -15.85
C LEU A 1107 -24.21 48.15 -17.04
N GLY A 1108 -23.71 48.32 -18.26
CA GLY A 1108 -24.43 47.88 -19.47
C GLY A 1108 -25.53 48.85 -19.95
N LEU A 1109 -25.70 50.00 -19.28
CA LEU A 1109 -26.63 51.06 -19.67
C LEU A 1109 -25.87 52.27 -20.21
N ASN A 1110 -26.32 52.82 -21.33
CA ASN A 1110 -25.78 54.06 -21.91
C ASN A 1110 -26.44 55.27 -21.24
N LEU A 1111 -25.72 55.91 -20.32
CA LEU A 1111 -26.22 57.00 -19.48
C LEU A 1111 -25.47 58.30 -19.74
N GLU A 1112 -26.07 59.44 -19.41
CA GLU A 1112 -25.34 60.72 -19.40
C GLU A 1112 -24.30 60.75 -18.28
N GLU A 1113 -23.18 61.45 -18.47
CA GLU A 1113 -22.04 61.44 -17.53
C GLU A 1113 -22.43 61.80 -16.09
N GLN A 1114 -23.40 62.72 -15.91
CA GLN A 1114 -23.99 63.05 -14.61
C GLN A 1114 -24.78 61.89 -13.99
N GLN A 1115 -25.55 61.14 -14.78
CA GLN A 1115 -26.33 60.00 -14.30
C GLN A 1115 -25.42 58.85 -13.87
N ALA A 1116 -24.32 58.62 -14.61
CA ALA A 1116 -23.32 57.62 -14.23
C ALA A 1116 -22.59 58.00 -12.93
N ARG A 1117 -22.25 59.28 -12.72
CA ARG A 1117 -21.68 59.74 -11.43
C ARG A 1117 -22.65 59.55 -10.28
N VAL A 1118 -23.92 59.86 -10.45
CA VAL A 1118 -24.94 59.61 -9.42
C VAL A 1118 -25.05 58.11 -9.13
N GLY A 1119 -25.05 57.26 -10.16
CA GLY A 1119 -25.02 55.80 -10.01
C GLY A 1119 -23.81 55.30 -9.22
N GLN A 1120 -22.61 55.85 -9.46
CA GLN A 1120 -21.40 55.55 -8.70
C GLN A 1120 -21.54 55.91 -7.21
N TRP A 1121 -22.07 57.10 -6.90
CA TRP A 1121 -22.29 57.52 -5.51
C TRP A 1121 -23.35 56.67 -4.80
N VAL A 1122 -24.40 56.26 -5.51
CA VAL A 1122 -25.42 55.36 -4.95
C VAL A 1122 -24.85 53.97 -4.67
N LEU A 1123 -24.05 53.40 -5.57
CA LEU A 1123 -23.40 52.11 -5.34
C LEU A 1123 -22.36 52.18 -4.23
N LEU A 1124 -21.60 53.27 -4.12
CA LEU A 1124 -20.67 53.49 -3.03
C LEU A 1124 -21.42 53.54 -1.69
N PHE A 1125 -22.54 54.26 -1.64
CA PHE A 1125 -23.37 54.36 -0.44
C PHE A 1125 -23.98 53.00 -0.05
N LEU A 1126 -24.48 52.25 -1.02
CA LEU A 1126 -24.99 50.88 -0.81
C LEU A 1126 -23.89 49.93 -0.34
N GLY A 1127 -22.68 50.02 -0.91
CA GLY A 1127 -21.52 49.22 -0.50
C GLY A 1127 -21.09 49.52 0.93
N ILE A 1128 -21.01 50.80 1.31
CA ILE A 1128 -20.71 51.22 2.70
C ILE A 1128 -21.82 50.77 3.65
N ALA A 1129 -23.09 50.90 3.28
CA ALA A 1129 -24.21 50.45 4.09
C ALA A 1129 -24.19 48.93 4.31
N LEU A 1130 -23.87 48.16 3.26
CA LEU A 1130 -23.72 46.72 3.33
C LEU A 1130 -22.55 46.33 4.23
N LEU A 1131 -21.41 47.02 4.12
CA LEU A 1131 -20.22 46.81 4.96
C LEU A 1131 -20.55 47.04 6.45
N VAL A 1132 -21.23 48.14 6.77
CA VAL A 1132 -21.67 48.46 8.13
C VAL A 1132 -22.66 47.43 8.65
N ALA A 1133 -23.61 46.98 7.81
CA ALA A 1133 -24.56 45.93 8.17
C ALA A 1133 -23.85 44.59 8.45
N THR A 1134 -22.86 44.23 7.62
CA THR A 1134 -22.05 43.02 7.84
C THR A 1134 -21.23 43.11 9.10
N LEU A 1135 -20.57 44.24 9.40
CA LEU A 1135 -19.83 44.47 10.65
C LEU A 1135 -20.74 44.39 11.88
N GLY A 1136 -21.96 44.94 11.78
CA GLY A 1136 -22.97 44.80 12.83
C GLY A 1136 -23.41 43.37 13.06
N LEU A 1137 -23.59 42.58 11.98
CA LEU A 1137 -23.92 41.16 12.03
C LEU A 1137 -22.77 40.32 12.63
N THR A 1138 -21.52 40.55 12.24
CA THR A 1138 -20.36 39.86 12.83
C THR A 1138 -20.20 40.20 14.30
N GLN A 1139 -20.38 41.46 14.70
CA GLN A 1139 -20.30 41.86 16.11
C GLN A 1139 -21.44 41.25 16.94
N ARG A 1140 -22.65 41.13 16.38
CA ARG A 1140 -23.78 40.45 17.02
C ARG A 1140 -23.56 38.94 17.15
N LEU A 1141 -22.99 38.29 16.13
CA LEU A 1141 -22.60 36.88 16.17
C LEU A 1141 -21.48 36.61 17.18
N PHE A 1142 -20.51 37.53 17.30
CA PHE A 1142 -19.45 37.46 18.31
C PHE A 1142 -20.00 37.63 19.74
N SER A 1143 -20.96 38.52 19.93
CA SER A 1143 -21.64 38.73 21.21
C SER A 1143 -22.51 37.54 21.64
N ILE A 1144 -23.21 36.90 20.69
CA ILE A 1144 -23.99 35.67 20.95
C ILE A 1144 -23.07 34.52 21.34
N ARG A 1145 -21.92 34.37 20.66
CA ARG A 1145 -20.95 33.30 20.95
C ARG A 1145 -20.32 33.42 22.34
N ASN A 1146 -20.08 34.64 22.83
CA ASN A 1146 -19.55 34.89 24.18
C ASN A 1146 -20.59 34.77 25.31
N HIS A 1147 -21.89 34.89 25.03
CA HIS A 1147 -22.93 34.70 26.06
C HIS A 1147 -23.28 33.23 26.35
N THR A 1148 -22.86 32.28 25.49
CA THR A 1148 -23.04 30.84 25.70
C THR A 1148 -21.99 30.19 26.63
N VAL A 1149 -20.94 30.92 27.03
CA VAL A 1149 -19.81 30.35 27.81
C VAL A 1149 -19.94 30.56 29.33
N HIS A 1150 -20.92 31.31 29.82
CA HIS A 1150 -21.09 31.58 31.25
C HIS A 1150 -22.52 31.44 31.78
N ARG A 1151 -22.92 30.20 32.12
CA ARG A 1151 -23.74 29.93 33.33
C ARG A 1151 -23.69 28.46 33.79
N PRO A 1152 -23.49 28.18 35.10
CA PRO A 1152 -23.36 26.82 35.68
C PRO A 1152 -24.61 26.36 36.46
N HIS A 1153 -24.81 25.02 36.62
CA HIS A 1153 -25.53 24.28 37.71
C HIS A 1153 -25.82 22.82 37.25
N ARG A 1154 -25.82 21.72 38.05
CA ARG A 1154 -25.55 21.39 39.46
C ARG A 1154 -25.62 19.84 39.61
N GLY A 1155 -24.84 19.22 40.51
CA GLY A 1155 -25.05 17.84 41.02
C GLY A 1155 -23.88 17.39 41.94
N PRO A 1156 -24.09 16.65 43.05
CA PRO A 1156 -23.60 17.08 44.37
C PRO A 1156 -22.41 16.34 45.03
N GLN A 1157 -21.76 17.13 45.91
CA GLN A 1157 -20.91 16.94 47.11
C GLN A 1157 -20.69 15.56 47.75
N PHE A 1158 -19.43 15.31 48.19
CA PHE A 1158 -18.90 15.13 49.57
C PHE A 1158 -17.38 14.88 49.42
N GLY A 1159 -16.42 15.66 49.94
CA GLY A 1159 -15.94 15.82 51.33
C GLY A 1159 -14.40 15.71 51.28
N SER A 1160 -13.67 16.83 51.35
CA SER A 1160 -12.76 17.28 52.43
C SER A 1160 -11.37 16.60 52.52
N GLU A 1161 -10.38 17.46 52.78
CA GLU A 1161 -9.01 17.22 53.30
C GLU A 1161 -7.92 16.86 52.25
N VAL A 1162 -7.00 17.77 51.92
CA VAL A 1162 -5.82 18.30 52.67
C VAL A 1162 -4.64 17.33 52.64
N GLU A 1163 -3.59 17.71 51.89
CA GLU A 1163 -2.14 17.60 52.19
C GLU A 1163 -1.34 17.62 50.87
N LEU A 1164 -0.58 18.69 50.59
CA LEU A 1164 0.82 18.96 50.98
C LEU A 1164 1.87 18.24 50.09
N ARG A 1165 2.70 19.11 49.49
CA ARG A 1165 4.15 18.98 49.20
C ARG A 1165 4.64 18.33 47.90
N HIS A 1166 5.26 19.21 47.11
CA HIS A 1166 6.61 19.13 46.53
C HIS A 1166 7.07 17.78 45.95
N SER A 1167 7.26 17.73 44.63
CA SER A 1167 8.58 17.81 43.95
C SER A 1167 8.36 17.88 42.45
#